data_AF-M6H7M4-F1
#
_entry.id   AF-M6H7M4-F1
#
_cell.length_a   1.000
_cell.length_b   1.000
_cell.length_c   1.000
_cell.angle_alpha   90.00
_cell.angle_beta   90.00
_cell.angle_gamma   90.00
#
_symmetry.space_group_name_H-M   'P 1'
#
loop_
_entity.id
_entity.type
_entity.pdbx_description
1 polymer ?
#
loop_
_entity_poly.entity_id
_entity_poly.type
_entity_poly.pdbx_seq_one_letter_code
_entity_poly.pdbx_strand_id
1 'polypeptide(L)'
;MRNILLLFISLILLSIVLLIGVLQTSSETLKPPFYYYPNGTIIQSSEEFPGILGKKVDLLELEIAIKMAESGQSYENGIHVYDKGVSETIPVILAPKSYYSVVKEFTRDILISLLYLSVAIWFFFYTRDLYMLLLFGSLSCLSLFNFFLVGFHEFHFLFFFFLYFTAFVILNISFRLRGKELPTRWFAPEIIFSLIAGFVGRTQKADPHIFGILATNGVYFILFSSVICIFFLVTDSIRNLFPIQSLFKKLSLILAFSAISILPFVSVEFSEFISPDFSKLMILFAFLIFPALIIYGTFTYSIVPVQIAFSSSLTSIYLILILAGGYLFLLGAFFKFDPIATDKYLEEFNVLFLCSSIYTMSSINRRLSNLVDTWSFKRNQKLHSAMETISAMISAPISMRATINNMMRKVSEALDISKILVLIPADKFPRTDLKNINFIRISSNSEIWQYFATNTEVTVTTHLAYGLGIRESVYKFLHNSGVQLTYPIFNYSRGKEVLAVFLVGEKKNRKNFNLGELHFLKECTRMASMLLQNYTLLAEEVEKKRIVRDLNMASIIDKTLHVAESRHIQGVKIGFFSIPAVGISGDYLDIQKLDSNTMLLALGDVSGHGLGTGYLVSAIRGIIQNQIRKKSDLSKIFKVINSFLIERYRGSEFMTFICGEYNSQKETFHYINAGHSSPICIRKDGKIELRSETQRVLGVLHTEYKHLTIPIYSGDKLILFTDGVTETFNDNEEIFGDENFLNLLKNNHHLDPQDLSDLVLKTIQEFRGKKDPSDDISFICIEVNKNYDSNQ
;
A
#
# COMPACT_ATOMS: atom_id res chain seq x y z
N MET A 1 -10.27 1.01 -7.99
CA MET A 1 -10.12 0.71 -9.44
C MET A 1 -10.59 -0.70 -9.81
N ARG A 2 -10.06 -1.79 -9.22
CA ARG A 2 -10.48 -3.17 -9.58
C ARG A 2 -11.99 -3.45 -9.40
N ASN A 3 -12.60 -3.00 -8.30
CA ASN A 3 -14.05 -3.13 -8.04
C ASN A 3 -14.94 -2.28 -8.97
N ILE A 4 -14.36 -1.25 -9.61
CA ILE A 4 -15.05 -0.40 -10.58
C ILE A 4 -15.01 -1.07 -11.95
N LEU A 5 -13.87 -1.67 -12.34
CA LEU A 5 -13.75 -2.46 -13.58
C LEU A 5 -14.69 -3.68 -13.58
N LEU A 6 -14.92 -4.30 -12.41
CA LEU A 6 -15.94 -5.33 -12.20
C LEU A 6 -17.34 -4.89 -12.55
N LEU A 7 -17.75 -3.79 -11.91
CA LEU A 7 -19.06 -3.22 -12.12
C LEU A 7 -19.19 -2.84 -13.58
N PHE A 8 -18.14 -2.27 -14.17
CA PHE A 8 -18.11 -1.82 -15.55
C PHE A 8 -18.25 -2.98 -16.54
N ILE A 9 -17.52 -4.09 -16.39
CA ILE A 9 -17.61 -5.23 -17.33
C ILE A 9 -18.92 -5.99 -17.17
N SER A 10 -19.41 -6.15 -15.95
CA SER A 10 -20.71 -6.79 -15.68
C SER A 10 -21.89 -5.89 -16.08
N LEU A 11 -21.81 -4.58 -15.86
CA LEU A 11 -22.74 -3.60 -16.44
C LEU A 11 -22.64 -3.60 -17.95
N ILE A 12 -21.45 -3.69 -18.56
CA ILE A 12 -21.29 -3.68 -20.03
C ILE A 12 -21.87 -4.94 -20.64
N LEU A 13 -21.71 -6.12 -20.06
CA LEU A 13 -22.32 -7.35 -20.58
C LEU A 13 -23.84 -7.41 -20.34
N LEU A 14 -24.31 -7.00 -19.15
CA LEU A 14 -25.73 -6.88 -18.85
C LEU A 14 -26.38 -5.78 -19.69
N SER A 15 -25.69 -4.65 -19.89
CA SER A 15 -26.11 -3.59 -20.77
C SER A 15 -25.97 -3.99 -22.23
N ILE A 16 -25.06 -4.85 -22.67
CA ILE A 16 -25.07 -5.37 -24.05
C ILE A 16 -26.29 -6.27 -24.26
N VAL A 17 -26.68 -7.09 -23.28
CA VAL A 17 -27.91 -7.89 -23.34
C VAL A 17 -29.16 -6.99 -23.33
N LEU A 18 -29.17 -5.95 -22.50
CA LEU A 18 -30.27 -4.96 -22.45
C LEU A 18 -30.27 -4.04 -23.69
N LEU A 19 -29.11 -3.65 -24.21
CA LEU A 19 -28.91 -2.69 -25.31
C LEU A 19 -29.10 -3.36 -26.68
N ILE A 20 -28.83 -4.66 -26.81
CA ILE A 20 -29.25 -5.44 -27.98
C ILE A 20 -30.78 -5.60 -27.98
N GLY A 21 -31.42 -5.63 -26.80
CA GLY A 21 -32.87 -5.50 -26.68
C GLY A 21 -33.42 -4.10 -27.00
N VAL A 22 -32.61 -3.05 -26.88
CA VAL A 22 -33.00 -1.64 -27.07
C VAL A 22 -32.64 -1.10 -28.47
N LEU A 23 -31.63 -1.64 -29.16
CA LEU A 23 -31.14 -1.11 -30.44
C LEU A 23 -31.75 -1.77 -31.70
N GLN A 24 -32.72 -2.67 -31.57
CA GLN A 24 -33.62 -3.01 -32.66
C GLN A 24 -34.98 -2.36 -32.43
N THR A 25 -35.02 -1.08 -32.78
CA THR A 25 -36.23 -0.35 -33.14
C THR A 25 -37.21 -1.18 -33.97
N SER A 26 -38.49 -1.06 -33.61
CA SER A 26 -39.71 -1.44 -34.36
C SER A 26 -39.86 -2.89 -34.80
N SER A 27 -40.77 -3.64 -34.18
CA SER A 27 -41.43 -4.76 -34.86
C SER A 27 -42.94 -4.51 -34.95
N GLU A 28 -43.32 -3.74 -35.97
CA GLU A 28 -44.62 -3.93 -36.64
C GLU A 28 -44.61 -5.22 -37.51
N THR A 29 -43.57 -6.07 -37.39
CA THR A 29 -43.47 -7.32 -38.15
C THR A 29 -44.36 -8.39 -37.55
N LEU A 30 -45.28 -8.88 -38.38
CA LEU A 30 -46.21 -9.95 -38.10
C LEU A 30 -45.42 -11.27 -37.88
N LYS A 31 -45.47 -11.82 -36.66
CA LYS A 31 -44.75 -13.07 -36.31
C LYS A 31 -45.71 -14.26 -36.21
N PRO A 32 -45.26 -15.48 -36.58
CA PRO A 32 -46.04 -16.70 -36.36
C PRO A 32 -46.25 -17.01 -34.87
N PRO A 33 -47.31 -17.78 -34.51
CA PRO A 33 -47.60 -18.17 -33.13
C PRO A 33 -46.58 -19.19 -32.57
N PHE A 34 -45.60 -19.59 -33.38
CA PHE A 34 -44.54 -20.52 -33.03
C PHE A 34 -43.19 -20.07 -33.59
N TYR A 35 -42.14 -20.64 -33.02
CA TYR A 35 -40.74 -20.34 -33.26
C TYR A 35 -40.07 -21.56 -33.88
N TYR A 36 -39.28 -21.38 -34.96
CA TYR A 36 -38.73 -22.48 -35.75
C TYR A 36 -37.25 -22.27 -36.11
N TYR A 37 -36.51 -23.37 -36.28
CA TYR A 37 -35.13 -23.36 -36.77
C TYR A 37 -35.09 -23.14 -38.30
N PRO A 38 -33.94 -22.76 -38.89
CA PRO A 38 -33.78 -22.60 -40.34
C PRO A 38 -34.14 -23.85 -41.17
N ASN A 39 -34.17 -25.03 -40.55
CA ASN A 39 -34.58 -26.29 -41.17
C ASN A 39 -36.10 -26.58 -41.08
N GLY A 40 -36.90 -25.61 -40.62
CA GLY A 40 -38.35 -25.69 -40.48
C GLY A 40 -38.85 -26.32 -39.18
N THR A 41 -37.97 -26.83 -38.31
CA THR A 41 -38.40 -27.52 -37.08
C THR A 41 -38.95 -26.53 -36.05
N ILE A 42 -40.17 -26.75 -35.57
CA ILE A 42 -40.80 -25.93 -34.52
C ILE A 42 -40.19 -26.26 -33.15
N ILE A 43 -39.73 -25.25 -32.45
CA ILE A 43 -39.01 -25.36 -31.17
C ILE A 43 -39.88 -24.91 -30.02
N GLN A 44 -40.74 -23.92 -30.24
CA GLN A 44 -41.58 -23.35 -29.19
C GLN A 44 -42.87 -22.84 -29.80
N SER A 45 -43.99 -23.13 -29.17
CA SER A 45 -45.32 -22.71 -29.59
C SER A 45 -46.02 -21.94 -28.47
N SER A 46 -46.93 -21.04 -28.85
CA SER A 46 -47.84 -20.41 -27.90
C SER A 46 -48.73 -21.47 -27.22
N GLU A 47 -49.30 -21.12 -26.06
CA GLU A 47 -50.21 -21.99 -25.30
C GLU A 47 -51.43 -22.46 -26.13
N GLU A 48 -51.75 -21.78 -27.22
CA GLU A 48 -52.84 -22.08 -28.15
C GLU A 48 -52.54 -23.28 -29.08
N PHE A 49 -51.27 -23.67 -29.26
CA PHE A 49 -50.86 -24.79 -30.12
C PHE A 49 -49.87 -25.75 -29.41
N PRO A 50 -50.29 -26.54 -28.42
CA PRO A 50 -49.38 -27.39 -27.64
C PRO A 50 -48.85 -28.64 -28.37
N GLY A 51 -49.42 -29.01 -29.52
CA GLY A 51 -49.14 -30.28 -30.24
C GLY A 51 -48.21 -30.19 -31.45
N ILE A 52 -47.57 -29.04 -31.69
CA ILE A 52 -46.80 -28.77 -32.93
C ILE A 52 -45.28 -28.79 -32.71
N LEU A 53 -44.87 -28.95 -31.46
CA LEU A 53 -43.47 -28.88 -31.05
C LEU A 53 -42.69 -30.09 -31.59
N GLY A 54 -41.58 -29.84 -32.29
CA GLY A 54 -40.77 -30.86 -32.97
C GLY A 54 -41.20 -31.19 -34.40
N LYS A 55 -42.36 -30.73 -34.85
CA LYS A 55 -42.81 -30.91 -36.24
C LYS A 55 -42.11 -29.92 -37.18
N LYS A 56 -42.02 -30.24 -38.48
CA LYS A 56 -41.40 -29.37 -39.50
C LYS A 56 -42.45 -28.58 -40.25
N VAL A 57 -42.33 -27.27 -40.25
CA VAL A 57 -43.16 -26.35 -41.02
C VAL A 57 -42.68 -26.28 -42.46
N ASP A 58 -43.61 -26.22 -43.41
CA ASP A 58 -43.30 -25.85 -44.78
C ASP A 58 -42.85 -24.38 -44.84
N LEU A 59 -41.55 -24.19 -45.04
CA LEU A 59 -40.92 -22.87 -45.05
C LEU A 59 -41.40 -22.00 -46.22
N LEU A 60 -41.74 -22.61 -47.36
CA LEU A 60 -42.19 -21.89 -48.54
C LEU A 60 -43.59 -21.31 -48.32
N GLU A 61 -44.50 -22.11 -47.77
CA GLU A 61 -45.85 -21.67 -47.42
C GLU A 61 -45.84 -20.59 -46.33
N LEU A 62 -44.95 -20.74 -45.33
CA LEU A 62 -44.76 -19.74 -44.29
C LEU A 62 -44.22 -18.42 -44.83
N GLU A 63 -43.24 -18.45 -45.75
CA GLU A 63 -42.69 -17.24 -46.36
C GLU A 63 -43.73 -16.53 -47.24
N ILE A 64 -44.56 -17.29 -47.96
CA ILE A 64 -45.69 -16.75 -48.72
C ILE A 64 -46.72 -16.11 -47.78
N ALA A 65 -47.08 -16.79 -46.68
CA ALA A 65 -48.03 -16.27 -45.70
C ALA A 65 -47.54 -14.96 -45.04
N ILE A 66 -46.25 -14.87 -44.70
CA ILE A 66 -45.65 -13.64 -44.13
C ILE A 66 -45.68 -12.51 -45.16
N LYS A 67 -45.24 -12.75 -46.41
CA LYS A 67 -45.25 -11.73 -47.47
C LYS A 67 -46.66 -11.25 -47.83
N MET A 68 -47.64 -12.16 -47.85
CA MET A 68 -49.04 -11.79 -48.09
C MET A 68 -49.59 -10.93 -46.96
N ALA A 69 -49.28 -11.27 -45.71
CA ALA A 69 -49.73 -10.50 -44.55
C ALA A 69 -49.05 -9.12 -44.46
N GLU A 70 -47.77 -9.01 -44.82
CA GLU A 70 -47.06 -7.72 -44.97
C GLU A 70 -47.68 -6.84 -46.07
N SER A 71 -48.27 -7.45 -47.11
CA SER A 71 -49.02 -6.75 -48.17
C SER A 71 -50.50 -6.49 -47.83
N GLY A 72 -50.96 -6.85 -46.62
CA GLY A 72 -52.34 -6.65 -46.15
C GLY A 72 -53.36 -7.70 -46.60
N GLN A 73 -52.91 -8.85 -47.14
CA GLN A 73 -53.76 -9.97 -47.57
C GLN A 73 -53.72 -11.14 -46.57
N SER A 74 -54.86 -11.80 -46.33
CA SER A 74 -54.95 -12.97 -45.45
C SER A 74 -54.61 -14.27 -46.19
N TYR A 75 -53.72 -15.08 -45.62
CA TYR A 75 -53.41 -16.42 -46.12
C TYR A 75 -54.42 -17.43 -45.56
N GLU A 76 -55.43 -17.81 -46.36
CA GLU A 76 -56.56 -18.64 -45.89
C GLU A 76 -56.28 -20.16 -45.87
N ASN A 77 -55.25 -20.64 -46.57
CA ASN A 77 -55.05 -22.08 -46.81
C ASN A 77 -54.43 -22.85 -45.63
N GLY A 78 -54.02 -22.17 -44.55
CA GLY A 78 -53.26 -22.78 -43.46
C GLY A 78 -51.88 -23.29 -43.92
N ILE A 79 -50.97 -23.53 -42.97
CA ILE A 79 -49.62 -24.00 -43.28
C ILE A 79 -49.51 -25.49 -42.98
N HIS A 80 -48.85 -26.23 -43.87
CA HIS A 80 -48.52 -27.62 -43.64
C HIS A 80 -47.39 -27.78 -42.63
N VAL A 81 -47.64 -28.66 -41.65
CA VAL A 81 -46.71 -29.07 -40.62
C VAL A 81 -46.55 -30.59 -40.70
N TYR A 82 -45.31 -31.03 -40.90
CA TYR A 82 -44.95 -32.42 -41.12
C TYR A 82 -44.43 -33.07 -39.83
N ASP A 83 -44.98 -34.23 -39.48
CA ASP A 83 -44.47 -35.10 -38.41
C ASP A 83 -44.35 -36.54 -38.95
N LYS A 84 -43.13 -37.08 -38.98
CA LYS A 84 -42.85 -38.47 -39.43
C LYS A 84 -43.57 -38.90 -40.73
N GLY A 85 -43.70 -37.98 -41.68
CA GLY A 85 -44.33 -38.22 -42.99
C GLY A 85 -45.85 -37.99 -43.05
N VAL A 86 -46.48 -37.54 -41.97
CA VAL A 86 -47.90 -37.13 -41.92
C VAL A 86 -47.96 -35.60 -41.91
N SER A 87 -48.77 -35.02 -42.81
CA SER A 87 -48.99 -33.57 -42.89
C SER A 87 -50.27 -33.16 -42.16
N GLU A 88 -50.17 -32.22 -41.24
CA GLU A 88 -51.31 -31.55 -40.62
C GLU A 88 -51.34 -30.08 -41.07
N THR A 89 -52.52 -29.53 -41.35
CA THR A 89 -52.66 -28.12 -41.75
C THR A 89 -53.08 -27.28 -40.54
N ILE A 90 -52.38 -26.17 -40.30
CA ILE A 90 -52.60 -25.31 -39.13
C ILE A 90 -52.97 -23.89 -39.60
N PRO A 91 -54.04 -23.28 -39.07
CA PRO A 91 -54.36 -21.89 -39.39
C PRO A 91 -53.27 -20.95 -38.87
N VAL A 92 -52.83 -20.02 -39.71
CA VAL A 92 -51.77 -19.06 -39.36
C VAL A 92 -52.40 -17.74 -38.98
N ILE A 93 -52.42 -17.47 -37.67
CA ILE A 93 -52.76 -16.14 -37.17
C ILE A 93 -51.44 -15.43 -36.91
N LEU A 94 -51.02 -14.59 -37.85
CA LEU A 94 -49.88 -13.71 -37.64
C LEU A 94 -50.34 -12.53 -36.79
N ALA A 95 -49.69 -12.31 -35.65
CA ALA A 95 -49.99 -11.20 -34.76
C ALA A 95 -48.71 -10.40 -34.46
N PRO A 96 -48.81 -9.08 -34.25
CA PRO A 96 -47.69 -8.32 -33.71
C PRO A 96 -47.43 -8.81 -32.28
N LYS A 97 -46.28 -9.47 -32.07
CA LYS A 97 -45.82 -9.88 -30.74
C LYS A 97 -45.00 -8.75 -30.12
N SER A 98 -45.41 -8.27 -28.95
CA SER A 98 -44.60 -7.30 -28.19
C SER A 98 -43.29 -7.92 -27.72
N TYR A 99 -42.24 -7.12 -27.55
CA TYR A 99 -40.93 -7.58 -27.08
C TYR A 99 -41.03 -8.34 -25.75
N TYR A 100 -41.90 -7.88 -24.84
CA TYR A 100 -42.16 -8.57 -23.59
C TYR A 100 -42.69 -10.00 -23.77
N SER A 101 -43.58 -10.22 -24.75
CA SER A 101 -44.10 -11.56 -25.03
C SER A 101 -42.99 -12.52 -25.45
N VAL A 102 -42.05 -12.05 -26.28
CA VAL A 102 -40.86 -12.81 -26.69
C VAL A 102 -39.95 -13.11 -25.48
N VAL A 103 -39.65 -12.10 -24.66
CA VAL A 103 -38.82 -12.28 -23.45
C VAL A 103 -39.47 -13.26 -22.47
N LYS A 104 -40.80 -13.19 -22.28
CA LYS A 104 -41.55 -14.10 -21.42
C LYS A 104 -41.43 -15.54 -21.91
N GLU A 105 -41.57 -15.77 -23.21
CA GLU A 105 -41.44 -17.09 -23.84
C GLU A 105 -40.01 -17.67 -23.65
N PHE A 106 -38.97 -16.86 -23.68
CA PHE A 106 -37.56 -17.29 -23.51
C PHE A 106 -36.98 -17.06 -22.09
N THR A 107 -37.82 -16.82 -21.08
CA THR A 107 -37.36 -16.52 -19.70
C THR A 107 -36.39 -17.57 -19.14
N ARG A 108 -36.61 -18.86 -19.48
CA ARG A 108 -35.77 -19.97 -19.01
C ARG A 108 -34.34 -19.89 -19.55
N ASP A 109 -34.18 -19.61 -20.84
CA ASP A 109 -32.87 -19.50 -21.51
C ASP A 109 -32.08 -18.30 -20.98
N ILE A 110 -32.77 -17.18 -20.75
CA ILE A 110 -32.19 -15.97 -20.15
C ILE A 110 -31.73 -16.25 -18.72
N LEU A 111 -32.54 -16.95 -17.90
CA LEU A 111 -32.19 -17.28 -16.52
C LEU A 111 -30.95 -18.17 -16.44
N ILE A 112 -30.86 -19.19 -17.30
CA ILE A 112 -29.69 -20.08 -17.38
C ILE A 112 -28.46 -19.29 -17.81
N SER A 113 -28.57 -18.43 -18.82
CA SER A 113 -27.46 -17.59 -19.25
C SER A 113 -26.94 -16.68 -18.14
N LEU A 114 -27.85 -16.04 -17.40
CA LEU A 114 -27.50 -15.19 -16.26
C LEU A 114 -26.84 -16.00 -15.15
N LEU A 115 -27.26 -17.24 -14.90
CA LEU A 115 -26.60 -18.14 -13.96
C LEU A 115 -25.15 -18.42 -14.38
N TYR A 116 -24.93 -18.77 -15.65
CA TYR A 116 -23.59 -19.02 -16.20
C TYR A 116 -22.70 -17.79 -16.14
N LEU A 117 -23.21 -16.62 -16.51
CA LEU A 117 -22.50 -15.36 -16.42
C LEU A 117 -22.15 -15.02 -14.96
N SER A 118 -23.08 -15.26 -14.04
CA SER A 118 -22.85 -15.08 -12.60
C SER A 118 -21.74 -16.00 -12.09
N VAL A 119 -21.75 -17.26 -12.52
CA VAL A 119 -20.70 -18.23 -12.21
C VAL A 119 -19.37 -17.83 -12.86
N ALA A 120 -19.35 -17.32 -14.09
CA ALA A 120 -18.16 -16.86 -14.80
C ALA A 120 -17.47 -15.69 -14.08
N ILE A 121 -18.27 -14.66 -13.77
CA ILE A 121 -17.87 -13.48 -13.02
C ILE A 121 -17.36 -13.94 -11.65
N TRP A 122 -18.13 -14.78 -10.96
CA TRP A 122 -17.74 -15.31 -9.67
C TRP A 122 -16.38 -16.03 -9.73
N PHE A 123 -16.20 -16.95 -10.69
CA PHE A 123 -14.94 -17.64 -10.91
C PHE A 123 -13.81 -16.68 -11.21
N PHE A 124 -13.95 -15.70 -12.11
CA PHE A 124 -12.87 -14.78 -12.46
C PHE A 124 -12.41 -13.93 -11.27
N PHE A 125 -13.34 -13.45 -10.44
CA PHE A 125 -12.97 -12.65 -9.27
C PHE A 125 -12.30 -13.44 -8.19
N TYR A 126 -12.73 -14.68 -8.06
CA TYR A 126 -12.16 -15.62 -7.16
C TYR A 126 -10.76 -16.02 -7.62
N THR A 127 -10.69 -16.50 -8.86
CA THR A 127 -9.56 -17.26 -9.37
C THR A 127 -8.54 -16.49 -10.15
N ARG A 128 -8.91 -15.33 -10.68
CA ARG A 128 -8.15 -14.61 -11.72
C ARG A 128 -7.86 -15.52 -12.93
N ASP A 129 -8.62 -16.59 -13.07
CA ASP A 129 -8.51 -17.54 -14.16
C ASP A 129 -9.31 -17.00 -15.36
N LEU A 130 -8.58 -16.41 -16.30
CA LEU A 130 -9.16 -15.93 -17.55
C LEU A 130 -9.83 -17.07 -18.36
N TYR A 131 -9.29 -18.29 -18.32
CA TYR A 131 -9.86 -19.40 -19.09
C TYR A 131 -11.19 -19.90 -18.51
N MET A 132 -11.33 -19.93 -17.18
CA MET A 132 -12.61 -20.26 -16.53
C MET A 132 -13.66 -19.16 -16.78
N LEU A 133 -13.25 -17.88 -16.80
CA LEU A 133 -14.13 -16.77 -17.22
C LEU A 133 -14.62 -16.99 -18.65
N LEU A 134 -13.69 -17.27 -19.57
CA LEU A 134 -13.99 -17.48 -20.98
C LEU A 134 -14.89 -18.69 -21.20
N LEU A 135 -14.73 -19.78 -20.42
CA LEU A 135 -15.54 -20.98 -20.51
C LEU A 135 -16.99 -20.72 -20.10
N PHE A 136 -17.20 -20.19 -18.89
CA PHE A 136 -18.56 -19.93 -18.41
C PHE A 136 -19.22 -18.77 -19.18
N GLY A 137 -18.43 -17.80 -19.65
CA GLY A 137 -18.88 -16.74 -20.54
C GLY A 137 -19.32 -17.27 -21.90
N SER A 138 -18.55 -18.16 -22.54
CA SER A 138 -18.92 -18.74 -23.84
C SER A 138 -20.14 -19.65 -23.73
N LEU A 139 -20.29 -20.39 -22.63
CA LEU A 139 -21.48 -21.20 -22.33
C LEU A 139 -22.72 -20.34 -22.06
N SER A 140 -22.56 -19.19 -21.38
CA SER A 140 -23.63 -18.20 -21.23
C SER A 140 -24.10 -17.69 -22.59
N CYS A 141 -23.18 -17.37 -23.51
CA CYS A 141 -23.54 -16.96 -24.87
C CYS A 141 -24.24 -18.07 -25.67
N LEU A 142 -23.80 -19.33 -25.53
CA LEU A 142 -24.45 -20.47 -26.18
C LEU A 142 -25.87 -20.71 -25.64
N SER A 143 -26.12 -20.47 -24.35
CA SER A 143 -27.49 -20.61 -23.79
C SER A 143 -28.47 -19.53 -24.28
N LEU A 144 -27.98 -18.35 -24.72
CA LEU A 144 -28.82 -17.32 -25.35
C LEU A 144 -29.08 -17.57 -26.84
N PHE A 145 -28.55 -18.65 -27.40
CA PHE A 145 -28.68 -18.96 -28.82
C PHE A 145 -30.14 -19.05 -29.28
N ASN A 146 -30.98 -19.80 -28.57
CA ASN A 146 -32.39 -19.95 -28.92
C ASN A 146 -33.14 -18.61 -28.89
N PHE A 147 -32.85 -17.78 -27.89
CA PHE A 147 -33.40 -16.43 -27.78
C PHE A 147 -33.03 -15.55 -28.97
N PHE A 148 -31.75 -15.49 -29.35
CA PHE A 148 -31.29 -14.61 -30.45
C PHE A 148 -31.62 -15.15 -31.84
N LEU A 149 -31.38 -16.44 -32.09
CA LEU A 149 -31.57 -17.02 -33.41
C LEU A 149 -33.06 -17.16 -33.76
N VAL A 150 -33.91 -17.49 -32.78
CA VAL A 150 -35.32 -17.77 -33.06
C VAL A 150 -36.23 -16.59 -32.73
N GLY A 151 -35.90 -15.79 -31.70
CA GLY A 151 -36.66 -14.58 -31.36
C GLY A 151 -36.46 -13.43 -32.36
N PHE A 152 -35.26 -13.32 -32.93
CA PHE A 152 -34.84 -12.18 -33.78
C PHE A 152 -34.29 -12.58 -35.16
N HIS A 153 -34.16 -13.89 -35.48
CA HIS A 153 -33.60 -14.37 -36.77
C HIS A 153 -32.23 -13.78 -37.14
N GLU A 154 -31.44 -13.32 -36.17
CA GLU A 154 -30.12 -12.72 -36.37
C GLU A 154 -29.04 -13.45 -35.53
N PHE A 155 -27.80 -12.93 -35.48
CA PHE A 155 -26.73 -13.43 -34.60
C PHE A 155 -26.10 -14.81 -34.89
N HIS A 156 -26.22 -15.33 -36.12
CA HIS A 156 -25.60 -16.62 -36.52
C HIS A 156 -24.07 -16.61 -36.33
N PHE A 157 -23.41 -15.45 -36.55
CA PHE A 157 -21.98 -15.27 -36.31
C PHE A 157 -21.56 -15.62 -34.88
N LEU A 158 -22.28 -15.05 -33.89
CA LEU A 158 -21.92 -15.20 -32.48
C LEU A 158 -22.09 -16.66 -32.03
N PHE A 159 -23.14 -17.33 -32.50
CA PHE A 159 -23.36 -18.74 -32.21
C PHE A 159 -22.18 -19.61 -32.63
N PHE A 160 -21.81 -19.57 -33.90
CA PHE A 160 -20.72 -20.41 -34.40
C PHE A 160 -19.37 -19.99 -33.81
N PHE A 161 -19.13 -18.69 -33.60
CA PHE A 161 -17.94 -18.25 -32.88
C PHE A 161 -17.83 -18.90 -31.49
N PHE A 162 -18.86 -18.80 -30.66
CA PHE A 162 -18.83 -19.33 -29.29
C PHE A 162 -18.88 -20.86 -29.25
N LEU A 163 -19.49 -21.52 -30.23
CA LEU A 163 -19.53 -22.98 -30.33
C LEU A 163 -18.11 -23.56 -30.47
N TYR A 164 -17.33 -23.06 -31.44
CA TYR A 164 -15.95 -23.51 -31.65
C TYR A 164 -14.99 -22.95 -30.61
N PHE A 165 -15.18 -21.71 -30.16
CA PHE A 165 -14.35 -21.10 -29.12
C PHE A 165 -14.45 -21.87 -27.79
N THR A 166 -15.64 -22.34 -27.41
CA THR A 166 -15.85 -23.15 -26.20
C THR A 166 -15.02 -24.44 -26.22
N ALA A 167 -14.93 -25.10 -27.37
CA ALA A 167 -14.12 -26.32 -27.51
C ALA A 167 -12.62 -26.07 -27.28
N PHE A 168 -12.08 -24.96 -27.79
CA PHE A 168 -10.68 -24.57 -27.54
C PHE A 168 -10.45 -24.19 -26.09
N VAL A 169 -11.38 -23.47 -25.47
CA VAL A 169 -11.28 -23.11 -24.05
C VAL A 169 -11.28 -24.36 -23.16
N ILE A 170 -12.13 -25.36 -23.44
CA ILE A 170 -12.13 -26.66 -22.74
C ILE A 170 -10.76 -27.34 -22.88
N LEU A 171 -10.19 -27.34 -24.09
CA LEU A 171 -8.88 -27.92 -24.34
C LEU A 171 -7.79 -27.20 -23.52
N ASN A 172 -7.76 -25.87 -23.52
CA ASN A 172 -6.82 -25.08 -22.73
C ASN A 172 -6.94 -25.34 -21.23
N ILE A 173 -8.16 -25.47 -20.72
CA ILE A 173 -8.40 -25.81 -19.31
C ILE A 173 -7.83 -27.19 -18.98
N SER A 174 -7.85 -28.15 -19.91
CA SER A 174 -7.25 -29.48 -19.68
C SER A 174 -5.72 -29.44 -19.47
N PHE A 175 -5.02 -28.53 -20.13
CA PHE A 175 -3.59 -28.31 -19.91
C PHE A 175 -3.36 -27.60 -18.58
N ARG A 176 -4.16 -26.57 -18.30
CA ARG A 176 -4.12 -25.80 -17.06
C ARG A 176 -4.34 -26.68 -15.82
N LEU A 177 -5.31 -27.60 -15.86
CA LEU A 177 -5.61 -28.53 -14.76
C LEU A 177 -4.44 -29.50 -14.45
N ARG A 178 -3.48 -29.66 -15.36
CA ARG A 178 -2.24 -30.43 -15.16
C ARG A 178 -1.05 -29.58 -14.69
N GLY A 179 -1.25 -28.29 -14.42
CA GLY A 179 -0.18 -27.37 -14.05
C GLY A 179 0.78 -27.02 -15.20
N LYS A 180 0.35 -27.22 -16.45
CA LYS A 180 1.10 -26.82 -17.66
C LYS A 180 0.35 -25.69 -18.34
N GLU A 181 0.99 -24.54 -18.54
CA GLU A 181 0.41 -23.48 -19.38
C GLU A 181 0.69 -23.77 -20.86
N LEU A 182 -0.33 -23.57 -21.70
CA LEU A 182 -0.07 -23.44 -23.13
C LEU A 182 0.69 -22.13 -23.37
N PRO A 183 1.71 -22.12 -24.25
CA PRO A 183 2.33 -20.87 -24.66
C PRO A 183 1.26 -19.91 -25.20
N THR A 184 1.27 -18.65 -24.76
CA THR A 184 0.34 -17.58 -25.20
C THR A 184 0.25 -17.43 -26.71
N ARG A 185 1.26 -17.90 -27.45
CA ARG A 185 1.31 -17.95 -28.91
C ARG A 185 0.19 -18.76 -29.56
N TRP A 186 -0.37 -19.74 -28.85
CA TRP A 186 -1.44 -20.61 -29.39
C TRP A 186 -2.85 -20.04 -29.23
N PHE A 187 -3.04 -19.01 -28.41
CA PHE A 187 -4.36 -18.43 -28.17
C PHE A 187 -4.90 -17.63 -29.38
N ALA A 188 -4.02 -16.95 -30.12
CA ALA A 188 -4.43 -16.17 -31.30
C ALA A 188 -4.97 -17.05 -32.46
N PRO A 189 -4.33 -18.17 -32.84
CA PRO A 189 -4.88 -19.12 -33.81
C PRO A 189 -6.29 -19.65 -33.46
N GLU A 190 -6.56 -19.94 -32.18
CA GLU A 190 -7.85 -20.45 -31.72
C GLU A 190 -8.98 -19.43 -31.90
N ILE A 191 -8.70 -18.15 -31.60
CA ILE A 191 -9.64 -17.05 -31.85
C ILE A 191 -9.87 -16.87 -33.34
N ILE A 192 -8.80 -16.88 -34.15
CA ILE A 192 -8.91 -16.72 -35.61
C ILE A 192 -9.78 -17.83 -36.21
N PHE A 193 -9.57 -19.09 -35.81
CA PHE A 193 -10.39 -20.21 -36.26
C PHE A 193 -11.87 -20.00 -35.88
N SER A 194 -12.13 -19.59 -34.64
CA SER A 194 -13.49 -19.32 -34.16
C SER A 194 -14.15 -18.15 -34.91
N LEU A 195 -13.38 -17.11 -35.27
CA LEU A 195 -13.85 -15.99 -36.11
C LEU A 195 -14.22 -16.47 -37.51
N ILE A 196 -13.39 -17.30 -38.14
CA ILE A 196 -13.67 -17.87 -39.47
C ILE A 196 -14.96 -18.69 -39.41
N ALA A 197 -15.12 -19.56 -38.40
CA ALA A 197 -16.35 -20.34 -38.21
C ALA A 197 -17.58 -19.43 -38.04
N GLY A 198 -17.46 -18.33 -37.29
CA GLY A 198 -18.50 -17.31 -37.17
C GLY A 198 -18.88 -16.66 -38.50
N PHE A 199 -17.88 -16.25 -39.30
CA PHE A 199 -18.13 -15.63 -40.61
C PHE A 199 -18.79 -16.60 -41.58
N VAL A 200 -18.29 -17.84 -41.68
CA VAL A 200 -18.87 -18.89 -42.51
C VAL A 200 -20.32 -19.14 -42.11
N GLY A 201 -20.58 -19.29 -40.81
CA GLY A 201 -21.92 -19.50 -40.28
C GLY A 201 -22.90 -18.35 -40.55
N ARG A 202 -22.43 -17.10 -40.59
CA ARG A 202 -23.25 -15.94 -40.98
C ARG A 202 -23.56 -15.95 -42.47
N THR A 203 -22.59 -16.27 -43.32
CA THR A 203 -22.77 -16.28 -44.78
C THR A 203 -23.72 -17.38 -45.26
N GLN A 204 -23.81 -18.48 -44.50
CA GLN A 204 -24.59 -19.68 -44.82
C GLN A 204 -26.03 -19.63 -44.28
N LYS A 205 -26.55 -18.45 -43.91
CA LYS A 205 -27.91 -18.28 -43.32
C LYS A 205 -29.03 -18.86 -44.21
N ALA A 206 -28.83 -18.92 -45.52
CA ALA A 206 -29.83 -19.36 -46.49
C ALA A 206 -29.82 -20.87 -46.79
N ASP A 207 -28.79 -21.62 -46.37
CA ASP A 207 -28.70 -23.07 -46.62
C ASP A 207 -28.83 -23.87 -45.31
N PRO A 208 -30.02 -24.47 -45.06
CA PRO A 208 -30.28 -25.25 -43.84
C PRO A 208 -29.36 -26.48 -43.71
N HIS A 209 -28.87 -27.04 -44.82
CA HIS A 209 -28.03 -28.23 -44.82
C HIS A 209 -26.61 -27.88 -44.34
N ILE A 210 -26.03 -26.79 -44.86
CA ILE A 210 -24.69 -26.34 -44.44
C ILE A 210 -24.72 -25.84 -43.00
N PHE A 211 -25.79 -25.16 -42.58
CA PHE A 211 -25.99 -24.77 -41.19
C PHE A 211 -25.97 -25.98 -40.25
N GLY A 212 -26.69 -27.05 -40.60
CA GLY A 212 -26.73 -28.30 -39.84
C GLY A 212 -25.35 -28.94 -39.71
N ILE A 213 -24.61 -29.09 -40.81
CA ILE A 213 -23.25 -29.65 -40.80
C ILE A 213 -22.31 -28.85 -39.90
N LEU A 214 -22.33 -27.51 -40.02
CA LEU A 214 -21.44 -26.64 -39.25
C LEU A 214 -21.75 -26.71 -37.74
N ALA A 215 -23.02 -26.84 -37.37
CA ALA A 215 -23.46 -26.97 -35.98
C ALA A 215 -23.08 -28.33 -35.41
N THR A 216 -23.36 -29.41 -36.14
CA THR A 216 -23.01 -30.78 -35.77
C THR A 216 -21.50 -30.92 -35.57
N ASN A 217 -20.67 -30.40 -36.49
CA ASN A 217 -19.21 -30.40 -36.37
C ASN A 217 -18.73 -29.64 -35.13
N GLY A 218 -19.37 -28.53 -34.76
CA GLY A 218 -19.05 -27.79 -33.54
C GLY A 218 -19.33 -28.60 -32.26
N VAL A 219 -20.44 -29.33 -32.23
CA VAL A 219 -20.77 -30.26 -31.12
C VAL A 219 -19.74 -31.39 -31.03
N TYR A 220 -19.37 -31.99 -32.16
CA TYR A 220 -18.30 -32.98 -32.23
C TYR A 220 -16.95 -32.44 -31.74
N PHE A 221 -16.65 -31.18 -32.03
CA PHE A 221 -15.41 -30.54 -31.58
C PHE A 221 -15.39 -30.32 -30.06
N ILE A 222 -16.52 -29.93 -29.46
CA ILE A 222 -16.69 -29.86 -28.00
C ILE A 222 -16.52 -31.24 -27.36
N LEU A 223 -17.13 -32.28 -27.94
CA LEU A 223 -17.00 -33.67 -27.49
C LEU A 223 -15.54 -34.14 -27.55
N PHE A 224 -14.84 -33.87 -28.65
CA PHE A 224 -13.44 -34.23 -28.81
C PHE A 224 -12.56 -33.56 -27.75
N SER A 225 -12.72 -32.25 -27.54
CA SER A 225 -12.00 -31.51 -26.50
C SER A 225 -12.30 -32.01 -25.09
N SER A 226 -13.56 -32.36 -24.79
CA SER A 226 -13.94 -32.88 -23.47
C SER A 226 -13.38 -34.29 -23.22
N VAL A 227 -13.39 -35.18 -24.23
CA VAL A 227 -12.81 -36.53 -24.13
C VAL A 227 -11.31 -36.45 -23.91
N ILE A 228 -10.61 -35.57 -24.63
CA ILE A 228 -9.18 -35.31 -24.40
C ILE A 228 -8.95 -34.80 -22.97
N CYS A 229 -9.79 -33.88 -22.49
CA CYS A 229 -9.69 -33.36 -21.13
C CYS A 229 -9.86 -34.48 -20.10
N ILE A 230 -10.86 -35.34 -20.26
CA ILE A 230 -11.11 -36.49 -19.40
C ILE A 230 -9.92 -37.47 -19.45
N PHE A 231 -9.44 -37.82 -20.63
CA PHE A 231 -8.28 -38.70 -20.80
C PHE A 231 -7.03 -38.16 -20.08
N PHE A 232 -6.77 -36.86 -20.22
CA PHE A 232 -5.66 -36.20 -19.53
C PHE A 232 -5.83 -36.15 -18.01
N LEU A 233 -7.04 -35.93 -17.49
CA LEU A 233 -7.31 -35.96 -16.06
C LEU A 233 -7.17 -37.37 -15.48
N VAL A 234 -7.62 -38.40 -16.20
CA VAL A 234 -7.49 -39.81 -15.80
C VAL A 234 -6.02 -40.24 -15.79
N THR A 235 -5.27 -39.95 -16.86
CA THR A 235 -3.85 -40.32 -16.96
C THR A 235 -2.98 -39.63 -15.89
N ASP A 236 -3.23 -38.36 -15.59
CA ASP A 236 -2.57 -37.64 -14.49
C ASP A 236 -2.93 -38.22 -13.11
N SER A 237 -4.17 -38.69 -12.94
CA SER A 237 -4.61 -39.36 -11.71
C SER A 237 -3.92 -40.71 -11.49
N ILE A 238 -3.63 -41.45 -12.57
CA ILE A 238 -2.97 -42.76 -12.50
C ILE A 238 -1.47 -42.60 -12.23
N ARG A 239 -0.80 -41.61 -12.85
CA ARG A 239 0.65 -41.43 -12.74
C ARG A 239 1.13 -40.95 -11.37
N ASN A 240 0.29 -40.21 -10.66
CA ASN A 240 0.61 -39.64 -9.36
C ASN A 240 -0.28 -40.32 -8.30
N LEU A 241 0.30 -41.14 -7.43
CA LEU A 241 -0.39 -41.80 -6.31
C LEU A 241 -0.85 -40.76 -5.28
N PHE A 242 -2.02 -40.17 -5.51
CA PHE A 242 -2.61 -39.17 -4.63
C PHE A 242 -3.49 -39.83 -3.54
N PRO A 243 -3.68 -39.18 -2.38
CA PRO A 243 -4.63 -39.65 -1.36
C PRO A 243 -6.06 -39.76 -1.91
N ILE A 244 -6.88 -40.69 -1.39
CA ILE A 244 -8.28 -40.98 -1.82
C ILE A 244 -9.13 -39.73 -2.02
N GLN A 245 -8.93 -38.70 -1.18
CA GLN A 245 -9.65 -37.44 -1.28
C GLN A 245 -9.35 -36.68 -2.59
N SER A 246 -8.15 -36.76 -3.16
CA SER A 246 -7.79 -36.17 -4.46
C SER A 246 -8.43 -36.90 -5.64
N LEU A 247 -8.75 -38.19 -5.48
CA LEU A 247 -9.36 -39.02 -6.53
C LEU A 247 -10.82 -38.63 -6.76
N PHE A 248 -11.63 -38.52 -5.69
CA PHE A 248 -13.03 -38.06 -5.75
C PHE A 248 -13.17 -36.64 -6.34
N LYS A 249 -12.14 -35.80 -6.20
CA LYS A 249 -12.13 -34.40 -6.66
C LYS A 249 -11.83 -34.26 -8.14
N LYS A 250 -10.95 -35.10 -8.68
CA LYS A 250 -10.77 -35.20 -10.14
C LYS A 250 -11.96 -35.91 -10.79
N LEU A 251 -12.60 -36.83 -10.08
CA LEU A 251 -13.85 -37.46 -10.51
C LEU A 251 -14.98 -36.43 -10.71
N SER A 252 -15.12 -35.43 -9.84
CA SER A 252 -16.16 -34.39 -9.99
C SER A 252 -15.92 -33.49 -11.20
N LEU A 253 -14.66 -33.16 -11.51
CA LEU A 253 -14.29 -32.42 -12.73
C LEU A 253 -14.53 -33.27 -13.99
N ILE A 254 -14.17 -34.55 -13.96
CA ILE A 254 -14.47 -35.51 -15.04
C ILE A 254 -15.97 -35.62 -15.27
N LEU A 255 -16.76 -35.74 -14.20
CA LEU A 255 -18.22 -35.78 -14.27
C LEU A 255 -18.79 -34.47 -14.83
N ALA A 256 -18.24 -33.31 -14.45
CA ALA A 256 -18.66 -32.03 -14.99
C ALA A 256 -18.41 -31.96 -16.51
N PHE A 257 -17.17 -32.20 -16.97
CA PHE A 257 -16.85 -32.15 -18.40
C PHE A 257 -17.59 -33.23 -19.21
N SER A 258 -17.92 -34.37 -18.59
CA SER A 258 -18.78 -35.37 -19.20
C SER A 258 -20.23 -34.90 -19.34
N ALA A 259 -20.78 -34.22 -18.33
CA ALA A 259 -22.15 -33.70 -18.36
C ALA A 259 -22.34 -32.66 -19.47
N ILE A 260 -21.38 -31.74 -19.66
CA ILE A 260 -21.52 -30.67 -20.67
C ILE A 260 -21.30 -31.13 -22.12
N SER A 261 -20.76 -32.32 -22.32
CA SER A 261 -20.41 -32.82 -23.66
C SER A 261 -21.22 -34.04 -24.08
N ILE A 262 -21.39 -35.03 -23.20
CA ILE A 262 -22.08 -36.28 -23.51
C ILE A 262 -23.60 -36.07 -23.57
N LEU A 263 -24.19 -35.32 -22.63
CA LEU A 263 -25.64 -35.10 -22.61
C LEU A 263 -26.13 -34.33 -23.85
N PRO A 264 -25.49 -33.22 -24.27
CA PRO A 264 -25.85 -32.57 -25.53
C PRO A 264 -25.58 -33.44 -26.76
N PHE A 265 -24.49 -34.19 -26.79
CA PHE A 265 -24.20 -35.11 -27.90
C PHE A 265 -25.27 -36.20 -28.07
N VAL A 266 -25.65 -36.86 -26.97
CA VAL A 266 -26.74 -37.86 -26.96
C VAL A 266 -28.06 -37.23 -27.39
N SER A 267 -28.33 -35.99 -26.98
CA SER A 267 -29.56 -35.29 -27.38
C SER A 267 -29.62 -35.00 -28.89
N VAL A 268 -28.48 -34.79 -29.55
CA VAL A 268 -28.40 -34.50 -30.99
C VAL A 268 -28.48 -35.80 -31.80
N GLU A 269 -27.68 -36.82 -31.46
CA GLU A 269 -27.63 -38.06 -32.23
C GLU A 269 -28.87 -38.95 -32.07
N PHE A 270 -29.51 -38.92 -30.91
CA PHE A 270 -30.74 -39.70 -30.67
C PHE A 270 -32.01 -38.84 -30.78
N SER A 271 -31.93 -37.70 -31.48
CA SER A 271 -33.05 -36.77 -31.65
C SER A 271 -34.28 -37.38 -32.33
N GLU A 272 -34.12 -38.46 -33.10
CA GLU A 272 -35.25 -39.20 -33.70
C GLU A 272 -36.02 -40.07 -32.69
N PHE A 273 -35.36 -40.49 -31.60
CA PHE A 273 -35.90 -41.41 -30.59
C PHE A 273 -36.33 -40.71 -29.31
N ILE A 274 -35.82 -39.50 -29.06
CA ILE A 274 -36.04 -38.72 -27.85
C ILE A 274 -37.04 -37.61 -28.13
N SER A 275 -38.06 -37.45 -27.28
CA SER A 275 -39.00 -36.33 -27.44
C SER A 275 -38.28 -34.97 -27.28
N PRO A 276 -38.65 -33.94 -28.06
CA PRO A 276 -38.05 -32.60 -27.96
C PRO A 276 -38.11 -31.98 -26.55
N ASP A 277 -39.12 -32.32 -25.76
CA ASP A 277 -39.23 -31.86 -24.37
C ASP A 277 -38.24 -32.57 -23.44
N PHE A 278 -38.00 -33.86 -23.67
CA PHE A 278 -37.04 -34.62 -22.88
C PHE A 278 -35.60 -34.23 -23.22
N SER A 279 -35.29 -33.95 -24.49
CA SER A 279 -33.97 -33.46 -24.89
C SER A 279 -33.66 -32.09 -24.27
N LYS A 280 -34.63 -31.17 -24.27
CA LYS A 280 -34.52 -29.88 -23.55
C LYS A 280 -34.28 -30.07 -22.05
N LEU A 281 -34.95 -31.03 -21.41
CA LEU A 281 -34.81 -31.29 -19.98
C LEU A 281 -33.45 -31.91 -19.63
N MET A 282 -32.92 -32.80 -20.48
CA MET A 282 -31.57 -33.36 -20.36
C MET A 282 -30.49 -32.29 -20.50
N ILE A 283 -30.61 -31.41 -21.49
CA ILE A 283 -29.72 -30.27 -21.68
C ILE A 283 -29.80 -29.34 -20.47
N LEU A 284 -31.00 -28.97 -20.03
CA LEU A 284 -31.19 -28.13 -18.85
C LEU A 284 -30.51 -28.71 -17.59
N PHE A 285 -30.67 -30.02 -17.37
CA PHE A 285 -30.06 -30.72 -16.25
C PHE A 285 -28.53 -30.73 -16.35
N ALA A 286 -27.97 -30.98 -17.53
CA ALA A 286 -26.53 -30.89 -17.80
C ALA A 286 -26.00 -29.48 -17.48
N PHE A 287 -26.72 -28.45 -17.95
CA PHE A 287 -26.36 -27.06 -17.74
C PHE A 287 -26.50 -26.62 -16.27
N LEU A 288 -27.36 -27.23 -15.46
CA LEU A 288 -27.47 -26.93 -14.02
C LEU A 288 -26.41 -27.67 -13.17
N ILE A 289 -26.13 -28.92 -13.49
CA ILE A 289 -25.18 -29.75 -12.73
C ILE A 289 -23.74 -29.35 -12.99
N PHE A 290 -23.41 -28.93 -14.21
CA PHE A 290 -22.06 -28.58 -14.59
C PHE A 290 -21.43 -27.49 -13.68
N PRO A 291 -22.07 -26.32 -13.46
CA PRO A 291 -21.57 -25.34 -12.51
C PRO A 291 -21.43 -25.92 -11.11
N ALA A 292 -22.41 -26.70 -10.63
CA ALA A 292 -22.39 -27.27 -9.29
C ALA A 292 -21.21 -28.23 -9.08
N LEU A 293 -20.90 -29.08 -10.05
CA LEU A 293 -19.77 -30.01 -10.00
C LEU A 293 -18.41 -29.31 -10.13
N ILE A 294 -18.32 -28.28 -10.98
CA ILE A 294 -17.10 -27.45 -11.09
C ILE A 294 -16.89 -26.63 -9.82
N ILE A 295 -17.94 -26.04 -9.27
CA ILE A 295 -17.94 -25.33 -7.98
C ILE A 295 -17.47 -26.30 -6.90
N TYR A 296 -18.11 -27.46 -6.77
CA TYR A 296 -17.72 -28.46 -5.77
C TYR A 296 -16.25 -28.87 -5.90
N GLY A 297 -15.80 -29.20 -7.11
CA GLY A 297 -14.42 -29.60 -7.38
C GLY A 297 -13.38 -28.51 -7.12
N THR A 298 -13.68 -27.25 -7.48
CA THR A 298 -12.77 -26.11 -7.30
C THR A 298 -12.74 -25.60 -5.85
N PHE A 299 -13.89 -25.57 -5.16
CA PHE A 299 -14.00 -25.14 -3.76
C PHE A 299 -13.41 -26.11 -2.76
N THR A 300 -13.68 -27.40 -2.91
CA THR A 300 -13.15 -28.39 -1.96
C THR A 300 -11.64 -28.61 -2.11
N TYR A 301 -10.99 -28.05 -3.15
CA TYR A 301 -9.56 -28.29 -3.39
C TYR A 301 -8.68 -27.13 -3.84
N SER A 302 -8.98 -25.87 -3.49
CA SER A 302 -7.94 -24.83 -3.57
C SER A 302 -7.27 -24.74 -4.95
N ILE A 303 -8.07 -24.60 -6.01
CA ILE A 303 -7.48 -24.12 -7.27
C ILE A 303 -6.99 -22.68 -7.09
N VAL A 304 -7.44 -22.00 -6.01
CA VAL A 304 -7.24 -20.57 -5.75
C VAL A 304 -7.26 -20.28 -4.26
N PRO A 305 -6.62 -19.19 -3.78
CA PRO A 305 -6.80 -18.68 -2.41
C PRO A 305 -8.28 -18.39 -2.11
N VAL A 306 -8.96 -19.45 -1.68
CA VAL A 306 -10.40 -19.66 -1.74
C VAL A 306 -11.19 -18.81 -0.73
N GLN A 307 -10.53 -17.99 0.08
CA GLN A 307 -11.19 -17.35 1.22
C GLN A 307 -11.01 -15.85 1.31
N ILE A 308 -9.84 -15.28 1.00
CA ILE A 308 -9.68 -13.80 1.07
C ILE A 308 -10.61 -13.10 0.06
N ALA A 309 -10.91 -13.74 -1.07
CA ALA A 309 -11.87 -13.25 -2.06
C ALA A 309 -13.32 -13.69 -1.78
N PHE A 310 -13.55 -14.64 -0.87
CA PHE A 310 -14.88 -15.24 -0.67
C PHE A 310 -15.87 -14.27 -0.05
N SER A 311 -15.48 -13.43 0.93
CA SER A 311 -16.41 -12.47 1.53
C SER A 311 -16.87 -11.41 0.54
N SER A 312 -15.94 -10.76 -0.16
CA SER A 312 -16.28 -9.71 -1.14
C SER A 312 -16.97 -10.24 -2.40
N SER A 313 -16.73 -11.50 -2.79
CA SER A 313 -17.40 -12.08 -3.97
C SER A 313 -18.79 -12.62 -3.63
N LEU A 314 -19.02 -13.18 -2.43
CA LEU A 314 -20.36 -13.56 -1.98
C LEU A 314 -21.28 -12.36 -1.94
N THR A 315 -20.81 -11.22 -1.39
CA THR A 315 -21.63 -10.01 -1.35
C THR A 315 -21.97 -9.52 -2.75
N SER A 316 -21.03 -9.57 -3.70
CA SER A 316 -21.28 -9.22 -5.10
C SER A 316 -22.23 -10.18 -5.81
N ILE A 317 -22.12 -11.50 -5.61
CA ILE A 317 -23.07 -12.47 -6.18
C ILE A 317 -24.47 -12.24 -5.62
N TYR A 318 -24.61 -12.18 -4.29
CA TYR A 318 -25.91 -11.98 -3.68
C TYR A 318 -26.52 -10.65 -4.10
N LEU A 319 -25.71 -9.61 -4.23
CA LEU A 319 -26.15 -8.33 -4.75
C LEU A 319 -26.63 -8.43 -6.20
N ILE A 320 -25.89 -9.11 -7.09
CA ILE A 320 -26.32 -9.33 -8.48
C ILE A 320 -27.63 -10.13 -8.52
N LEU A 321 -27.76 -11.19 -7.72
CA LEU A 321 -28.98 -11.99 -7.64
C LEU A 321 -30.17 -11.20 -7.09
N ILE A 322 -29.95 -10.37 -6.06
CA ILE A 322 -30.99 -9.49 -5.49
C ILE A 322 -31.41 -8.44 -6.51
N LEU A 323 -30.47 -7.84 -7.24
CA LEU A 323 -30.75 -6.83 -8.25
C LEU A 323 -31.45 -7.43 -9.48
N ALA A 324 -30.95 -8.52 -10.03
CA ALA A 324 -31.56 -9.20 -11.17
C ALA A 324 -32.95 -9.76 -10.82
N GLY A 325 -33.08 -10.41 -9.66
CA GLY A 325 -34.35 -10.91 -9.16
C GLY A 325 -35.34 -9.77 -8.86
N GLY A 326 -34.87 -8.68 -8.25
CA GLY A 326 -35.68 -7.49 -7.98
C GLY A 326 -36.16 -6.80 -9.26
N TYR A 327 -35.30 -6.70 -10.28
CA TYR A 327 -35.68 -6.17 -11.60
C TYR A 327 -36.78 -7.00 -12.24
N LEU A 328 -36.59 -8.31 -12.36
CA LEU A 328 -37.56 -9.21 -12.98
C LEU A 328 -38.89 -9.23 -12.19
N PHE A 329 -38.83 -9.18 -10.86
CA PHE A 329 -40.01 -9.12 -10.03
C PHE A 329 -40.79 -7.81 -10.21
N LEU A 330 -40.11 -6.67 -10.20
CA LEU A 330 -40.75 -5.36 -10.37
C LEU A 330 -41.29 -5.18 -11.79
N LEU A 331 -40.56 -5.63 -12.81
CA LEU A 331 -41.00 -5.60 -14.19
C LEU A 331 -42.22 -6.50 -14.42
N GLY A 332 -42.21 -7.71 -13.85
CA GLY A 332 -43.37 -8.61 -13.88
C GLY A 332 -44.59 -8.06 -13.13
N ALA A 333 -44.38 -7.36 -12.00
CA ALA A 333 -45.44 -6.70 -11.25
C ALA A 333 -46.02 -5.50 -12.01
N PHE A 334 -45.18 -4.70 -12.66
CA PHE A 334 -45.60 -3.56 -13.48
C PHE A 334 -46.43 -4.02 -14.68
N PHE A 335 -45.98 -5.08 -15.37
CA PHE A 335 -46.72 -5.70 -16.47
C PHE A 335 -48.09 -6.23 -16.04
N LYS A 336 -48.17 -6.88 -14.87
CA LYS A 336 -49.43 -7.40 -14.35
C LYS A 336 -50.43 -6.29 -14.00
N PHE A 337 -49.94 -5.09 -13.71
CA PHE A 337 -50.78 -3.94 -13.37
C PHE A 337 -51.31 -3.24 -14.62
N ASP A 338 -50.46 -2.98 -15.61
CA ASP A 338 -50.86 -2.39 -16.90
C ASP A 338 -49.90 -2.80 -18.04
N PRO A 339 -50.31 -3.75 -18.90
CA PRO A 339 -49.49 -4.23 -20.01
C PRO A 339 -49.15 -3.15 -21.05
N ILE A 340 -50.09 -2.24 -21.31
CA ILE A 340 -49.97 -1.22 -22.38
C ILE A 340 -49.05 -0.10 -21.91
N ALA A 341 -49.19 0.32 -20.65
CA ALA A 341 -48.26 1.27 -20.05
C ALA A 341 -46.86 0.69 -19.89
N THR A 342 -46.73 -0.63 -19.68
CA THR A 342 -45.42 -1.27 -19.54
C THR A 342 -44.60 -1.21 -20.83
N ASP A 343 -45.21 -1.45 -21.99
CA ASP A 343 -44.52 -1.30 -23.28
C ASP A 343 -44.18 0.17 -23.58
N LYS A 344 -45.02 1.12 -23.15
CA LYS A 344 -44.79 2.56 -23.39
C LYS A 344 -43.71 3.17 -22.50
N TYR A 345 -43.64 2.77 -21.23
CA TYR A 345 -42.79 3.39 -20.20
C TYR A 345 -41.60 2.51 -19.78
N LEU A 346 -41.23 1.52 -20.60
CA LEU A 346 -40.18 0.56 -20.28
C LEU A 346 -38.82 1.25 -20.10
N GLU A 347 -38.54 2.27 -20.91
CA GLU A 347 -37.28 3.02 -20.87
C GLU A 347 -37.14 3.80 -19.56
N GLU A 348 -38.18 4.53 -19.18
CA GLU A 348 -38.21 5.29 -17.93
C GLU A 348 -38.11 4.37 -16.73
N PHE A 349 -38.80 3.22 -16.75
CA PHE A 349 -38.70 2.20 -15.71
C PHE A 349 -37.26 1.68 -15.57
N ASN A 350 -36.59 1.38 -16.68
CA ASN A 350 -35.21 0.89 -16.68
C ASN A 350 -34.24 1.92 -16.08
N VAL A 351 -34.36 3.20 -16.48
CA VAL A 351 -33.53 4.29 -15.94
C VAL A 351 -33.76 4.46 -14.44
N LEU A 352 -35.03 4.43 -14.01
CA LEU A 352 -35.41 4.62 -12.61
C LEU A 352 -34.93 3.45 -11.73
N PHE A 353 -35.03 2.22 -12.22
CA PHE A 353 -34.47 1.05 -11.56
C PHE A 353 -32.95 1.14 -11.43
N LEU A 354 -32.25 1.56 -12.48
CA LEU A 354 -30.80 1.70 -12.48
C LEU A 354 -30.34 2.75 -11.46
N CYS A 355 -30.98 3.92 -11.42
CA CYS A 355 -30.71 4.95 -10.41
C CYS A 355 -30.98 4.46 -8.97
N SER A 356 -32.11 3.78 -8.75
CA SER A 356 -32.48 3.20 -7.44
C SER A 356 -31.50 2.11 -6.99
N SER A 357 -31.05 1.27 -7.92
CA SER A 357 -30.07 0.23 -7.66
C SER A 357 -28.73 0.81 -7.20
N ILE A 358 -28.23 1.86 -7.87
CA ILE A 358 -26.98 2.53 -7.52
C ILE A 358 -27.05 3.11 -6.10
N TYR A 359 -28.17 3.74 -5.73
CA TYR A 359 -28.36 4.34 -4.41
C TYR A 359 -28.42 3.28 -3.28
N THR A 360 -29.15 2.18 -3.49
CA THR A 360 -29.38 1.16 -2.47
C THR A 360 -28.20 0.17 -2.30
N MET A 361 -27.38 0.04 -3.34
CA MET A 361 -26.31 -0.95 -3.45
C MET A 361 -25.22 -0.83 -2.37
N SER A 362 -24.82 0.39 -2.02
CA SER A 362 -23.81 0.60 -0.95
C SER A 362 -24.30 0.06 0.41
N SER A 363 -25.57 0.33 0.74
CA SER A 363 -26.19 -0.08 1.99
C SER A 363 -26.37 -1.60 2.10
N ILE A 364 -26.81 -2.24 1.01
CA ILE A 364 -26.99 -3.70 0.94
C ILE A 364 -25.64 -4.40 1.06
N ASN A 365 -24.62 -3.93 0.32
CA ASN A 365 -23.28 -4.51 0.35
C ASN A 365 -22.66 -4.45 1.77
N ARG A 366 -22.83 -3.32 2.48
CA ARG A 366 -22.36 -3.17 3.86
C ARG A 366 -23.01 -4.17 4.82
N ARG A 367 -24.33 -4.38 4.72
CA ARG A 367 -25.06 -5.34 5.57
C ARG A 367 -24.63 -6.78 5.28
N LEU A 368 -24.52 -7.15 4.01
CA LEU A 368 -24.07 -8.49 3.61
C LEU A 368 -22.64 -8.77 4.09
N SER A 369 -21.73 -7.80 3.97
CA SER A 369 -20.34 -7.94 4.44
C SER A 369 -20.29 -8.23 5.95
N ASN A 370 -21.02 -7.44 6.75
CA ASN A 370 -21.05 -7.60 8.20
C ASN A 370 -21.60 -8.97 8.65
N LEU A 371 -22.57 -9.51 7.92
CA LEU A 371 -23.12 -10.85 8.19
C LEU A 371 -22.06 -11.94 7.94
N VAL A 372 -21.33 -11.85 6.83
CA VAL A 372 -20.26 -12.80 6.48
C VAL A 372 -19.12 -12.75 7.49
N ASP A 373 -18.72 -11.55 7.91
CA ASP A 373 -17.66 -11.35 8.91
C ASP A 373 -18.03 -11.95 10.27
N THR A 374 -19.27 -11.75 10.70
CA THR A 374 -19.79 -12.28 11.97
C THR A 374 -19.85 -13.81 11.96
N TRP A 375 -20.27 -14.40 10.84
CA TRP A 375 -20.36 -15.85 10.68
C TRP A 375 -18.98 -16.52 10.68
N SER A 376 -17.94 -15.88 10.14
CA SER A 376 -16.62 -16.50 9.97
C SER A 376 -15.61 -16.23 11.11
N PHE A 377 -15.59 -15.03 11.70
CA PHE A 377 -14.54 -14.62 12.66
C PHE A 377 -15.00 -14.64 14.12
N LYS A 378 -16.15 -14.03 14.44
CA LYS A 378 -16.62 -13.85 15.84
C LYS A 378 -16.95 -15.15 16.57
N ARG A 379 -17.13 -16.27 15.87
CA ARG A 379 -17.45 -17.57 16.47
C ARG A 379 -16.23 -18.38 16.90
N ASN A 380 -15.01 -17.98 16.50
CA ASN A 380 -13.78 -18.73 16.79
C ASN A 380 -13.04 -18.18 18.02
N GLN A 381 -13.41 -18.68 19.21
CA GLN A 381 -12.89 -18.22 20.51
C GLN A 381 -11.35 -18.30 20.61
N LYS A 382 -10.72 -19.28 19.94
CA LYS A 382 -9.26 -19.48 19.94
C LYS A 382 -8.52 -18.31 19.28
N LEU A 383 -9.03 -17.82 18.14
CA LEU A 383 -8.42 -16.68 17.42
C LEU A 383 -8.59 -15.38 18.20
N HIS A 384 -9.74 -15.19 18.83
CA HIS A 384 -10.02 -13.99 19.62
C HIS A 384 -9.11 -13.89 20.85
N SER A 385 -9.02 -14.96 21.64
CA SER A 385 -8.13 -15.01 22.81
C SER A 385 -6.65 -14.82 22.43
N ALA A 386 -6.21 -15.40 21.30
CA ALA A 386 -4.86 -15.16 20.80
C ALA A 386 -4.62 -13.69 20.44
N MET A 387 -5.61 -13.03 19.83
CA MET A 387 -5.54 -11.61 19.47
C MET A 387 -5.42 -10.70 20.70
N GLU A 388 -6.25 -10.94 21.72
CA GLU A 388 -6.19 -10.20 22.99
C GLU A 388 -4.82 -10.36 23.66
N THR A 389 -4.30 -11.59 23.68
CA THR A 389 -2.98 -11.87 24.25
C THR A 389 -1.88 -11.14 23.48
N ILE A 390 -1.89 -11.19 22.14
CA ILE A 390 -0.90 -10.49 21.30
C ILE A 390 -1.00 -8.98 21.51
N SER A 391 -2.21 -8.42 21.58
CA SER A 391 -2.44 -7.00 21.84
C SER A 391 -1.86 -6.58 23.19
N ALA A 392 -2.11 -7.35 24.26
CA ALA A 392 -1.56 -7.08 25.59
C ALA A 392 -0.02 -7.10 25.61
N MET A 393 0.60 -8.02 24.87
CA MET A 393 2.06 -8.09 24.74
C MET A 393 2.67 -6.88 24.01
N ILE A 394 1.91 -6.25 23.09
CA ILE A 394 2.36 -5.06 22.36
C ILE A 394 2.20 -3.80 23.21
N SER A 395 1.14 -3.72 24.03
CA SER A 395 0.92 -2.60 24.95
C SER A 395 1.93 -2.57 26.10
N ALA A 396 2.41 -3.72 26.57
CA ALA A 396 3.39 -3.82 27.64
C ALA A 396 4.54 -4.79 27.28
N PRO A 397 5.48 -4.38 26.40
CA PRO A 397 6.55 -5.26 25.93
C PRO A 397 7.63 -5.44 27.00
N ILE A 398 7.93 -6.70 27.36
CA ILE A 398 9.01 -7.06 28.31
C ILE A 398 10.39 -6.87 27.64
N SER A 399 10.54 -7.38 26.41
CA SER A 399 11.68 -7.12 25.52
C SER A 399 11.26 -7.41 24.09
N MET A 400 11.81 -6.68 23.10
CA MET A 400 11.42 -6.84 21.70
C MET A 400 11.55 -8.29 21.21
N ARG A 401 12.68 -8.94 21.56
CA ARG A 401 12.93 -10.34 21.22
C ARG A 401 11.91 -11.29 21.82
N ALA A 402 11.59 -11.13 23.10
CA ALA A 402 10.60 -11.97 23.77
C ALA A 402 9.20 -11.74 23.20
N THR A 403 8.83 -10.48 22.93
CA THR A 403 7.53 -10.12 22.38
C THR A 403 7.35 -10.69 20.97
N ILE A 404 8.34 -10.55 20.07
CA ILE A 404 8.29 -11.16 18.73
C ILE A 404 8.14 -12.68 18.82
N ASN A 405 8.98 -13.35 19.63
CA ASN A 405 8.94 -14.81 19.76
C ASN A 405 7.60 -15.30 20.32
N ASN A 406 7.08 -14.62 21.35
CA ASN A 406 5.80 -14.96 21.95
C ASN A 406 4.64 -14.71 20.97
N MET A 407 4.67 -13.60 20.23
CA MET A 407 3.68 -13.32 19.18
C MET A 407 3.72 -14.41 18.10
N MET A 408 4.89 -14.73 17.57
CA MET A 408 5.06 -15.75 16.52
C MET A 408 4.61 -17.14 17.00
N ARG A 409 4.93 -17.50 18.25
CA ARG A 409 4.45 -18.73 18.88
C ARG A 409 2.92 -18.73 19.02
N LYS A 410 2.32 -17.63 19.49
CA LYS A 410 0.86 -17.52 19.65
C LYS A 410 0.11 -17.55 18.32
N VAL A 411 0.64 -16.90 17.29
CA VAL A 411 0.10 -16.98 15.92
C VAL A 411 0.19 -18.42 15.41
N SER A 412 1.32 -19.09 15.62
CA SER A 412 1.51 -20.49 15.22
C SER A 412 0.55 -21.44 15.93
N GLU A 413 0.39 -21.31 17.25
CA GLU A 413 -0.54 -22.08 18.07
C GLU A 413 -2.00 -21.84 17.67
N ALA A 414 -2.39 -20.58 17.46
CA ALA A 414 -3.75 -20.20 17.09
C ALA A 414 -4.16 -20.83 15.75
N LEU A 415 -3.27 -20.73 14.75
CA LEU A 415 -3.50 -21.20 13.37
C LEU A 415 -3.22 -22.69 13.17
N ASP A 416 -2.60 -23.36 14.13
CA ASP A 416 -2.18 -24.76 14.03
C ASP A 416 -1.28 -25.02 12.80
N ILE A 417 -0.29 -24.15 12.60
CA ILE A 417 0.65 -24.20 11.48
C ILE A 417 1.98 -24.86 11.87
N SER A 418 2.65 -25.42 10.88
CA SER A 418 3.96 -26.07 11.02
C SER A 418 5.06 -25.07 11.40
N LYS A 419 5.06 -23.90 10.76
CA LYS A 419 6.02 -22.81 11.01
C LYS A 419 5.50 -21.47 10.54
N ILE A 420 6.07 -20.42 11.10
CA ILE A 420 5.92 -19.05 10.63
C ILE A 420 7.30 -18.39 10.69
N LEU A 421 7.68 -17.75 9.58
CA LEU A 421 8.94 -17.02 9.42
C LEU A 421 8.61 -15.58 9.06
N VAL A 422 9.57 -14.67 9.24
CA VAL A 422 9.41 -13.28 8.80
C VAL A 422 10.57 -12.91 7.88
N LEU A 423 10.26 -12.40 6.70
CA LEU A 423 11.21 -11.89 5.73
C LEU A 423 11.45 -10.40 6.00
N ILE A 424 12.71 -10.00 6.16
CA ILE A 424 13.10 -8.60 6.37
C ILE A 424 14.26 -8.19 5.44
N PRO A 425 14.31 -6.91 5.02
CA PRO A 425 15.42 -6.38 4.26
C PRO A 425 16.62 -6.15 5.19
N ALA A 426 17.75 -6.80 4.90
CA ALA A 426 18.94 -6.77 5.75
C ALA A 426 19.49 -5.35 5.98
N ASP A 427 19.41 -4.51 4.95
CA ASP A 427 19.99 -3.17 4.90
C ASP A 427 19.22 -2.17 5.78
N LYS A 428 17.89 -2.35 5.95
CA LYS A 428 17.07 -1.49 6.82
C LYS A 428 17.09 -1.90 8.29
N PHE A 429 17.59 -3.10 8.60
CA PHE A 429 17.67 -3.63 9.96
C PHE A 429 19.10 -4.12 10.29
N PRO A 430 20.09 -3.20 10.31
CA PRO A 430 21.48 -3.56 10.57
C PRO A 430 21.64 -4.15 11.97
N ARG A 431 22.22 -5.35 12.04
CA ARG A 431 22.62 -6.10 13.26
C ARG A 431 21.73 -5.85 14.50
N THR A 432 20.44 -6.10 14.37
CA THR A 432 19.55 -6.25 15.53
C THR A 432 19.97 -7.46 16.37
N ASP A 433 19.81 -7.39 17.70
CA ASP A 433 19.98 -8.49 18.70
C ASP A 433 19.07 -9.71 18.48
N LEU A 434 18.44 -9.80 17.32
CA LEU A 434 17.54 -10.86 16.88
C LEU A 434 18.30 -12.06 16.30
N LYS A 435 19.51 -12.39 16.81
CA LYS A 435 20.19 -13.65 16.50
C LYS A 435 19.30 -14.82 16.98
N ASN A 436 19.14 -15.84 16.15
CA ASN A 436 18.34 -17.07 16.42
C ASN A 436 16.81 -16.89 16.48
N ILE A 437 16.25 -15.88 15.82
CA ILE A 437 14.80 -15.81 15.57
C ILE A 437 14.55 -16.27 14.12
N ASN A 438 13.36 -16.80 13.85
CA ASN A 438 12.86 -17.27 12.54
C ASN A 438 12.75 -16.14 11.48
N PHE A 439 13.77 -15.29 11.34
CA PHE A 439 13.88 -14.25 10.34
C PHE A 439 14.69 -14.76 9.16
N ILE A 440 14.18 -14.53 7.95
CA ILE A 440 14.96 -14.62 6.72
C ILE A 440 15.38 -13.20 6.37
N ARG A 441 16.69 -12.97 6.26
CA ARG A 441 17.26 -11.68 5.88
C ARG A 441 17.73 -11.75 4.44
N ILE A 442 17.24 -10.84 3.60
CA ILE A 442 17.67 -10.72 2.20
C ILE A 442 18.03 -9.27 1.91
N SER A 443 18.96 -9.04 0.98
CA SER A 443 19.25 -7.67 0.54
C SER A 443 18.02 -7.04 -0.08
N SER A 444 17.83 -5.73 0.13
CA SER A 444 16.74 -4.99 -0.51
C SER A 444 16.82 -4.98 -2.05
N ASN A 445 17.99 -5.25 -2.61
CA ASN A 445 18.20 -5.30 -4.06
C ASN A 445 17.95 -6.70 -4.65
N SER A 446 17.67 -7.70 -3.80
CA SER A 446 17.36 -9.04 -4.28
C SER A 446 16.01 -9.08 -5.01
N GLU A 447 15.94 -9.92 -6.04
CA GLU A 447 14.71 -10.12 -6.83
C GLU A 447 13.52 -10.54 -5.94
N ILE A 448 13.78 -11.34 -4.91
CA ILE A 448 12.77 -11.81 -3.95
C ILE A 448 12.19 -10.63 -3.16
N TRP A 449 13.03 -9.73 -2.66
CA TRP A 449 12.54 -8.55 -1.93
C TRP A 449 11.79 -7.60 -2.85
N GLN A 450 12.32 -7.33 -4.04
CA GLN A 450 11.69 -6.44 -5.03
C GLN A 450 10.30 -6.92 -5.43
N TYR A 451 10.11 -8.24 -5.56
CA TYR A 451 8.78 -8.83 -5.77
C TYR A 451 7.81 -8.43 -4.65
N PHE A 452 8.16 -8.64 -3.38
CA PHE A 452 7.26 -8.31 -2.26
C PHE A 452 7.13 -6.80 -2.01
N ALA A 453 8.16 -6.01 -2.32
CA ALA A 453 8.10 -4.56 -2.22
C ALA A 453 7.11 -3.96 -3.22
N THR A 454 6.97 -4.60 -4.40
CA THR A 454 6.07 -4.16 -5.47
C THR A 454 4.67 -4.78 -5.33
N ASN A 455 4.58 -6.04 -4.91
CA ASN A 455 3.32 -6.77 -4.75
C ASN A 455 2.77 -6.66 -3.33
N THR A 456 1.74 -5.83 -3.19
CA THR A 456 1.04 -5.58 -1.91
C THR A 456 -0.06 -6.60 -1.58
N GLU A 457 -0.21 -7.66 -2.37
CA GLU A 457 -1.23 -8.69 -2.16
C GLU A 457 -0.66 -9.94 -1.47
N VAL A 458 -1.54 -10.70 -0.82
CA VAL A 458 -1.20 -11.99 -0.20
C VAL A 458 -0.75 -12.95 -1.30
N THR A 459 0.47 -13.48 -1.21
CA THR A 459 0.98 -14.45 -2.20
C THR A 459 0.74 -15.87 -1.70
N VAL A 460 0.26 -16.75 -2.57
CA VAL A 460 -0.03 -18.15 -2.23
C VAL A 460 0.85 -19.06 -3.06
N THR A 461 1.44 -20.05 -2.42
CA THR A 461 2.44 -20.95 -3.01
C THR A 461 1.82 -22.26 -3.47
N THR A 462 0.68 -22.17 -4.16
CA THR A 462 0.09 -23.32 -4.86
C THR A 462 0.77 -23.51 -6.21
N HIS A 463 0.93 -24.76 -6.68
CA HIS A 463 1.46 -25.08 -8.01
C HIS A 463 0.75 -24.34 -9.17
N LEU A 464 -0.48 -23.87 -8.94
CA LEU A 464 -1.30 -23.10 -9.88
C LEU A 464 -0.96 -21.60 -9.97
N ALA A 465 -0.13 -21.07 -9.07
CA ALA A 465 0.21 -19.64 -9.00
C ALA A 465 1.34 -19.22 -9.97
N TYR A 466 1.91 -20.18 -10.71
CA TYR A 466 2.91 -19.91 -11.76
C TYR A 466 2.34 -19.03 -12.89
N GLY A 467 1.01 -19.02 -13.07
CA GLY A 467 0.29 -18.22 -14.07
C GLY A 467 -0.20 -16.84 -13.64
N LEU A 468 0.08 -16.42 -12.39
CA LEU A 468 -0.43 -15.16 -11.83
C LEU A 468 0.66 -14.10 -11.58
N GLY A 469 1.86 -14.30 -12.14
CA GLY A 469 2.96 -13.32 -12.09
C GLY A 469 3.96 -13.50 -10.94
N ILE A 470 4.00 -14.67 -10.28
CA ILE A 470 5.11 -15.01 -9.36
C ILE A 470 6.32 -15.44 -10.19
N ARG A 471 7.48 -14.79 -9.98
CA ARG A 471 8.73 -15.18 -10.65
C ARG A 471 9.22 -16.54 -10.15
N GLU A 472 9.89 -17.30 -11.02
CA GLU A 472 10.39 -18.65 -10.69
C GLU A 472 11.30 -18.67 -9.46
N SER A 473 12.17 -17.66 -9.31
CA SER A 473 13.05 -17.50 -8.15
C SER A 473 12.28 -17.35 -6.83
N VAL A 474 11.18 -16.57 -6.85
CA VAL A 474 10.29 -16.37 -5.70
C VAL A 474 9.53 -17.65 -5.38
N TYR A 475 9.02 -18.36 -6.40
CA TYR A 475 8.33 -19.62 -6.20
C TYR A 475 9.25 -20.68 -5.57
N LYS A 476 10.46 -20.88 -6.12
CA LYS A 476 11.45 -21.81 -5.56
C LYS A 476 11.82 -21.45 -4.13
N PHE A 477 12.04 -20.16 -3.85
CA PHE A 477 12.32 -19.69 -2.49
C PHE A 477 11.20 -20.07 -1.51
N LEU A 478 9.95 -19.80 -1.86
CA LEU A 478 8.81 -20.07 -0.98
C LEU A 478 8.54 -21.57 -0.81
N HIS A 479 8.66 -22.35 -1.90
CA HIS A 479 8.49 -23.79 -1.88
C HIS A 479 9.56 -24.49 -1.02
N ASN A 480 10.84 -24.16 -1.25
CA ASN A 480 11.95 -24.70 -0.44
C ASN A 480 11.85 -24.27 1.02
N SER A 481 11.31 -23.07 1.25
CA SER A 481 11.04 -22.58 2.60
C SER A 481 9.77 -23.17 3.22
N GLY A 482 9.06 -24.10 2.56
CA GLY A 482 7.83 -24.75 3.05
C GLY A 482 6.75 -23.75 3.46
N VAL A 483 6.65 -22.64 2.73
CA VAL A 483 5.70 -21.56 2.96
C VAL A 483 4.46 -21.85 2.11
N GLN A 484 3.27 -21.70 2.69
CA GLN A 484 1.98 -21.82 2.00
C GLN A 484 1.41 -20.43 1.62
N LEU A 485 1.59 -19.44 2.48
CA LEU A 485 1.03 -18.10 2.32
C LEU A 485 2.06 -17.03 2.72
N THR A 486 2.03 -15.89 2.05
CA THR A 486 2.80 -14.71 2.45
C THR A 486 1.89 -13.51 2.71
N TYR A 487 2.19 -12.77 3.77
CA TYR A 487 1.44 -11.59 4.17
C TYR A 487 2.37 -10.38 4.33
N PRO A 488 2.25 -9.34 3.50
CA PRO A 488 3.04 -8.13 3.65
C PRO A 488 2.63 -7.38 4.94
N ILE A 489 3.63 -6.88 5.65
CA ILE A 489 3.52 -5.97 6.79
C ILE A 489 3.78 -4.56 6.27
N PHE A 490 2.78 -3.69 6.39
CA PHE A 490 2.85 -2.32 5.85
C PHE A 490 3.24 -1.29 6.88
N ASN A 491 3.90 -0.21 6.43
CA ASN A 491 4.09 1.00 7.22
C ASN A 491 2.89 1.94 7.12
N TYR A 492 1.87 1.76 7.96
CA TYR A 492 0.65 2.58 7.87
C TYR A 492 0.87 4.10 7.98
N SER A 493 2.01 4.56 8.49
CA SER A 493 2.36 5.96 8.73
C SER A 493 2.96 6.66 7.50
N ARG A 494 3.61 5.92 6.57
CA ARG A 494 4.26 6.45 5.35
C ARG A 494 3.64 5.95 4.03
N GLY A 495 2.43 5.39 4.09
CA GLY A 495 1.73 4.78 2.94
C GLY A 495 1.86 3.25 2.88
N LYS A 496 1.43 2.58 1.81
CA LYS A 496 1.52 1.09 1.72
C LYS A 496 2.94 0.57 1.43
N GLU A 497 3.97 1.14 2.06
CA GLU A 497 5.35 0.63 1.98
C GLU A 497 5.44 -0.69 2.76
N VAL A 498 6.08 -1.70 2.18
CA VAL A 498 6.28 -3.01 2.82
C VAL A 498 7.52 -2.98 3.71
N LEU A 499 7.32 -3.17 5.02
CA LEU A 499 8.38 -3.23 6.03
C LEU A 499 8.98 -4.64 6.16
N ALA A 500 8.12 -5.65 6.11
CA ALA A 500 8.46 -7.05 6.31
C ALA A 500 7.38 -7.94 5.69
N VAL A 501 7.62 -9.25 5.59
CA VAL A 501 6.63 -10.21 5.08
C VAL A 501 6.52 -11.40 6.02
N PHE A 502 5.32 -11.71 6.49
CA PHE A 502 5.04 -12.97 7.16
C PHE A 502 5.03 -14.10 6.14
N LEU A 503 5.81 -15.15 6.40
CA LEU A 503 5.87 -16.37 5.62
C LEU A 503 5.25 -17.49 6.44
N VAL A 504 4.02 -17.85 6.11
CA VAL A 504 3.18 -18.78 6.87
C VAL A 504 3.26 -20.16 6.21
N GLY A 505 3.69 -21.18 6.96
CA GLY A 505 3.77 -22.56 6.49
C GLY A 505 2.41 -23.28 6.49
N GLU A 506 2.43 -24.55 6.09
CA GLU A 506 1.23 -25.38 6.02
C GLU A 506 0.62 -25.67 7.39
N LYS A 507 -0.70 -25.84 7.45
CA LYS A 507 -1.41 -26.32 8.65
C LYS A 507 -1.01 -27.75 8.97
N LYS A 508 -0.84 -28.08 10.26
CA LYS A 508 -0.48 -29.43 10.72
C LYS A 508 -1.52 -30.48 10.33
N ASN A 509 -2.79 -30.09 10.31
CA ASN A 509 -3.90 -30.93 9.88
C ASN A 509 -4.09 -31.00 8.35
N ARG A 510 -3.21 -30.36 7.56
CA ARG A 510 -3.28 -30.24 6.09
C ARG A 510 -4.61 -29.70 5.54
N LYS A 511 -5.44 -29.09 6.39
CA LYS A 511 -6.63 -28.37 5.94
C LYS A 511 -6.22 -27.01 5.40
N ASN A 512 -7.06 -26.42 4.56
CA ASN A 512 -6.89 -25.03 4.16
C ASN A 512 -7.07 -24.10 5.37
N PHE A 513 -6.52 -22.89 5.27
CA PHE A 513 -6.89 -21.81 6.19
C PHE A 513 -8.41 -21.57 6.11
N ASN A 514 -9.00 -20.91 7.11
CA ASN A 514 -10.37 -20.40 7.07
C ASN A 514 -10.40 -18.86 6.96
N LEU A 515 -11.55 -18.29 6.59
CA LEU A 515 -11.72 -16.83 6.46
C LEU A 515 -11.32 -16.07 7.73
N GLY A 516 -11.70 -16.60 8.90
CA GLY A 516 -11.35 -16.00 10.19
C GLY A 516 -9.85 -16.03 10.48
N GLU A 517 -9.15 -17.10 10.09
CA GLU A 517 -7.70 -17.27 10.23
C GLU A 517 -6.92 -16.31 9.32
N LEU A 518 -7.42 -16.06 8.10
CA LEU A 518 -6.83 -15.09 7.17
C LEU A 518 -7.05 -13.65 7.65
N HIS A 519 -8.20 -13.36 8.24
CA HIS A 519 -8.45 -12.08 8.92
C HIS A 519 -7.55 -11.92 10.16
N PHE A 520 -7.41 -12.98 10.96
CA PHE A 520 -6.50 -13.02 12.11
C PHE A 520 -5.05 -12.71 11.70
N LEU A 521 -4.55 -13.35 10.62
CA LEU A 521 -3.21 -13.08 10.08
C LEU A 521 -3.03 -11.62 9.67
N LYS A 522 -4.04 -11.03 9.01
CA LYS A 522 -4.02 -9.62 8.61
C LYS A 522 -3.96 -8.66 9.80
N GLU A 523 -4.72 -8.94 10.87
CA GLU A 523 -4.63 -8.14 12.08
C GLU A 523 -3.31 -8.35 12.83
N CYS A 524 -2.77 -9.57 12.81
CA CYS A 524 -1.43 -9.85 13.33
C CYS A 524 -0.35 -9.06 12.56
N THR A 525 -0.47 -8.90 11.24
CA THR A 525 0.50 -8.08 10.48
C THR A 525 0.40 -6.61 10.84
N ARG A 526 -0.80 -6.09 11.10
CA ARG A 526 -1.02 -4.73 11.61
C ARG A 526 -0.36 -4.53 12.98
N MET A 527 -0.56 -5.48 13.88
CA MET A 527 0.05 -5.51 15.20
C MET A 527 1.59 -5.59 15.13
N ALA A 528 2.14 -6.44 14.26
CA ALA A 528 3.58 -6.52 14.03
C ALA A 528 4.16 -5.22 13.47
N SER A 529 3.42 -4.52 12.60
CA SER A 529 3.81 -3.20 12.10
C SER A 529 3.96 -2.19 13.24
N MET A 530 2.96 -2.10 14.13
CA MET A 530 3.01 -1.23 15.31
C MET A 530 4.21 -1.56 16.20
N LEU A 531 4.47 -2.86 16.43
CA LEU A 531 5.62 -3.31 17.22
C LEU A 531 6.96 -2.86 16.60
N LEU A 532 7.13 -3.03 15.28
CA LEU A 532 8.34 -2.62 14.57
C LEU A 532 8.57 -1.10 14.64
N GLN A 533 7.51 -0.30 14.50
CA GLN A 533 7.58 1.16 14.59
C GLN A 533 7.90 1.64 16.01
N ASN A 534 7.25 1.06 17.02
CA ASN A 534 7.53 1.40 18.42
C ASN A 534 8.99 1.09 18.78
N TYR A 535 9.54 0.01 18.24
CA TYR A 535 10.94 -0.34 18.46
C TYR A 535 11.90 0.67 17.85
N THR A 536 11.68 1.12 16.61
CA THR A 536 12.54 2.14 15.98
C THR A 536 12.54 3.44 16.78
N LEU A 537 11.37 3.88 17.25
CA LEU A 537 11.24 5.08 18.07
C LEU A 537 11.93 4.93 19.44
N LEU A 538 11.79 3.77 20.08
CA LEU A 538 12.46 3.51 21.36
C LEU A 538 13.99 3.47 21.21
N ALA A 539 14.50 2.90 20.12
CA ALA A 539 15.93 2.86 19.86
C ALA A 539 16.50 4.26 19.66
N GLU A 540 15.82 5.11 18.89
CA GLU A 540 16.19 6.53 18.70
C GLU A 540 16.16 7.31 20.03
N GLU A 541 15.14 7.10 20.86
CA GLU A 541 15.00 7.77 22.16
C GLU A 541 16.10 7.35 23.15
N VAL A 542 16.50 6.08 23.16
CA VAL A 542 17.62 5.59 23.98
C VAL A 542 18.93 6.22 23.55
N GLU A 543 19.20 6.30 22.24
CA GLU A 543 20.41 6.93 21.72
C GLU A 543 20.44 8.43 22.01
N LYS A 544 19.32 9.13 21.83
CA LYS A 544 19.18 10.54 22.19
C LYS A 544 19.46 10.77 23.67
N LYS A 545 18.91 9.93 24.56
CA LYS A 545 19.18 10.01 26.01
C LYS A 545 20.64 9.77 26.35
N ARG A 546 21.32 8.87 25.63
CA ARG A 546 22.75 8.64 25.79
C ARG A 546 23.55 9.89 25.41
N ILE A 547 23.28 10.47 24.24
CA ILE A 547 23.93 11.72 23.79
C ILE A 547 23.72 12.86 24.80
N VAL A 548 22.48 13.05 25.28
CA VAL A 548 22.17 14.08 26.30
C VAL A 548 22.92 13.81 27.60
N ARG A 549 23.04 12.55 28.04
CA ARG A 549 23.80 12.19 29.23
C ARG A 549 25.28 12.51 29.07
N ASP A 550 25.87 12.18 27.92
CA ASP A 550 27.28 12.44 27.63
C ASP A 550 27.56 13.96 27.57
N LEU A 551 26.66 14.75 26.98
CA LEU A 551 26.70 16.22 27.00
C LEU A 551 26.63 16.79 28.42
N ASN A 552 25.71 16.29 29.25
CA ASN A 552 25.58 16.73 30.64
C ASN A 552 26.84 16.44 31.46
N MET A 553 27.46 15.25 31.28
CA MET A 553 28.72 14.93 31.93
C MET A 553 29.85 15.87 31.52
N ALA A 554 29.91 16.19 30.23
CA ALA A 554 30.94 17.08 29.72
C ALA A 554 30.75 18.54 30.21
N SER A 555 29.50 19.01 30.33
CA SER A 555 29.16 20.28 31.00
C SER A 555 29.60 20.33 32.46
N ILE A 556 29.44 19.23 33.20
CA ILE A 556 29.89 19.15 34.60
C ILE A 556 31.42 19.28 34.67
N ILE A 557 32.16 18.60 33.79
CA ILE A 557 33.62 18.68 33.73
C ILE A 557 34.06 20.12 33.44
N ASP A 558 33.44 20.76 32.46
CA ASP A 558 33.74 22.14 32.09
C ASP A 558 33.53 23.11 33.26
N LYS A 559 32.41 23.01 33.97
CA LYS A 559 32.15 23.82 35.18
C LYS A 559 33.18 23.60 36.29
N THR A 560 33.69 22.37 36.46
CA THR A 560 34.76 22.10 37.43
C THR A 560 36.13 22.64 36.99
N LEU A 561 36.38 22.80 35.69
CA LEU A 561 37.60 23.41 35.15
C LEU A 561 37.50 24.96 35.12
N HIS A 562 36.29 25.50 35.01
CA HIS A 562 35.93 26.93 35.06
C HIS A 562 35.86 27.51 36.49
N VAL A 563 36.69 27.04 37.42
CA VAL A 563 36.84 27.72 38.72
C VAL A 563 37.84 28.87 38.53
N ALA A 564 37.34 30.05 38.17
CA ALA A 564 38.07 31.29 38.40
C ALA A 564 38.28 31.41 39.92
N GLU A 565 39.48 31.15 40.40
CA GLU A 565 39.80 31.39 41.81
C GLU A 565 39.72 32.90 42.06
N SER A 566 38.62 33.36 42.65
CA SER A 566 38.47 34.75 43.10
C SER A 566 39.49 35.03 44.22
N ARG A 567 40.71 35.38 43.82
CA ARG A 567 41.74 35.84 44.75
C ARG A 567 41.74 37.35 44.67
N HIS A 568 41.00 37.97 45.60
CA HIS A 568 41.01 39.41 45.82
C HIS A 568 42.42 39.98 45.67
N ILE A 569 42.59 40.85 44.67
CA ILE A 569 43.77 41.71 44.56
C ILE A 569 43.36 43.03 45.21
N GLN A 570 44.18 43.47 46.15
CA GLN A 570 43.95 44.67 46.93
C GLN A 570 43.75 45.85 45.96
N GLY A 571 42.64 46.57 46.12
CA GLY A 571 42.30 47.68 45.24
C GLY A 571 41.79 47.30 43.85
N VAL A 572 41.37 46.06 43.59
CA VAL A 572 40.68 45.68 42.34
C VAL A 572 39.37 44.97 42.62
N LYS A 573 38.27 45.50 42.09
CA LYS A 573 36.96 44.84 42.07
C LYS A 573 36.76 44.15 40.74
N ILE A 574 36.09 43.00 40.74
CA ILE A 574 35.94 42.14 39.56
C ILE A 574 34.48 41.71 39.46
N GLY A 575 33.92 41.79 38.26
CA GLY A 575 32.69 41.12 37.87
C GLY A 575 32.91 40.30 36.60
N PHE A 576 32.31 39.12 36.50
CA PHE A 576 32.42 38.29 35.30
C PHE A 576 31.26 37.31 35.20
N PHE A 577 30.99 36.85 33.97
CA PHE A 577 30.13 35.70 33.71
C PHE A 577 30.58 34.99 32.43
N SER A 578 30.23 33.71 32.31
CA SER A 578 30.39 32.93 31.08
C SER A 578 29.21 31.96 30.97
N ILE A 579 28.52 31.99 29.83
CA ILE A 579 27.33 31.19 29.57
C ILE A 579 27.51 30.45 28.24
N PRO A 580 27.53 29.11 28.27
CA PRO A 580 27.64 28.34 27.04
C PRO A 580 26.30 28.32 26.26
N ALA A 581 26.38 28.32 24.94
CA ALA A 581 25.26 28.10 24.04
C ALA A 581 24.71 26.67 24.12
N VAL A 582 25.61 25.67 24.07
CA VAL A 582 25.22 24.24 24.09
C VAL A 582 26.19 23.40 24.92
N GLY A 583 25.80 23.12 26.17
CA GLY A 583 26.47 22.14 27.05
C GLY A 583 27.83 22.61 27.61
N ILE A 584 28.84 22.82 26.75
CA ILE A 584 30.19 23.28 27.09
C ILE A 584 30.52 24.54 26.28
N SER A 585 31.25 25.48 26.91
CA SER A 585 31.71 26.71 26.28
C SER A 585 32.95 26.47 25.40
N GLY A 586 32.92 26.98 24.18
CA GLY A 586 34.06 27.26 23.30
C GLY A 586 34.84 28.51 23.74
N ASP A 587 34.26 29.34 24.60
CA ASP A 587 34.98 30.45 25.23
C ASP A 587 35.97 29.97 26.29
N TYR A 588 37.15 30.56 26.29
CA TYR A 588 38.14 30.52 27.36
C TYR A 588 38.05 31.75 28.23
N LEU A 589 37.72 31.60 29.52
CA LEU A 589 37.79 32.66 30.52
C LEU A 589 38.70 32.27 31.68
N ASP A 590 39.66 33.13 32.02
CA ASP A 590 40.57 32.91 33.16
C ASP A 590 41.03 34.22 33.79
N ILE A 591 41.03 34.25 35.13
CA ILE A 591 41.40 35.39 35.95
C ILE A 591 42.29 34.86 37.07
N GLN A 592 43.57 35.26 37.07
CA GLN A 592 44.56 34.73 38.02
C GLN A 592 45.39 35.82 38.66
N LYS A 593 45.69 35.66 39.95
CA LYS A 593 46.67 36.49 40.65
C LYS A 593 48.08 35.92 40.42
N LEU A 594 48.96 36.69 39.76
CA LEU A 594 50.35 36.27 39.49
C LEU A 594 51.26 36.57 40.67
N ASP A 595 51.10 37.75 41.28
CA ASP A 595 51.81 38.20 42.48
C ASP A 595 50.93 39.19 43.29
N SER A 596 51.48 39.93 44.26
CA SER A 596 50.70 40.86 45.08
C SER A 596 50.08 42.02 44.28
N ASN A 597 50.70 42.42 43.17
CA ASN A 597 50.38 43.62 42.40
C ASN A 597 49.96 43.32 40.96
N THR A 598 50.14 42.09 40.49
CA THR A 598 49.91 41.71 39.10
C THR A 598 48.74 40.72 38.97
N MET A 599 47.73 41.09 38.16
CA MET A 599 46.59 40.25 37.78
C MET A 599 46.72 39.82 36.32
N LEU A 600 46.52 38.55 36.03
CA LEU A 600 46.32 38.06 34.67
C LEU A 600 44.82 38.05 34.35
N LEU A 601 44.45 38.63 33.22
CA LEU A 601 43.14 38.50 32.59
C LEU A 601 43.33 37.81 31.24
N ALA A 602 42.52 36.79 30.97
CA ALA A 602 42.52 36.10 29.70
C ALA A 602 41.10 35.77 29.26
N LEU A 603 40.79 36.11 28.01
CA LEU A 603 39.53 35.81 27.36
C LEU A 603 39.81 35.37 25.92
N GLY A 604 39.07 34.40 25.41
CA GLY A 604 39.11 34.10 24.00
C GLY A 604 38.04 33.13 23.58
N ASP A 605 37.94 32.92 22.29
CA ASP A 605 36.91 32.11 21.66
C ASP A 605 37.53 31.24 20.56
N VAL A 606 37.19 29.96 20.57
CA VAL A 606 37.64 28.94 19.61
C VAL A 606 36.58 28.81 18.53
N SER A 607 36.99 28.81 17.26
CA SER A 607 36.08 28.69 16.12
C SER A 607 35.10 27.51 16.24
N GLY A 608 33.81 27.82 16.43
CA GLY A 608 32.71 26.84 16.53
C GLY A 608 32.27 26.54 17.96
N HIS A 609 31.17 25.79 18.13
CA HIS A 609 30.57 25.55 19.45
C HIS A 609 30.36 24.04 19.72
N GLY A 610 30.27 23.66 21.01
CA GLY A 610 29.93 22.31 21.47
C GLY A 610 31.11 21.47 21.97
N LEU A 611 30.95 20.14 21.94
CA LEU A 611 31.88 19.21 22.61
C LEU A 611 33.33 19.27 22.09
N GLY A 612 33.50 19.47 20.78
CA GLY A 612 34.82 19.50 20.14
C GLY A 612 35.64 20.72 20.59
N THR A 613 35.02 21.90 20.57
CA THR A 613 35.67 23.16 20.96
C THR A 613 35.91 23.24 22.46
N GLY A 614 34.97 22.78 23.29
CA GLY A 614 35.17 22.66 24.74
C GLY A 614 36.36 21.79 25.17
N TYR A 615 36.64 20.71 24.44
CA TYR A 615 37.85 19.90 24.68
C TYR A 615 39.13 20.67 24.33
N LEU A 616 39.10 21.45 23.25
CA LEU A 616 40.23 22.29 22.84
C LEU A 616 40.50 23.40 23.86
N VAL A 617 39.46 24.08 24.35
CA VAL A 617 39.53 25.05 25.46
C VAL A 617 40.19 24.43 26.69
N SER A 618 39.79 23.21 27.06
CA SER A 618 40.38 22.48 28.19
C SER A 618 41.87 22.18 28.00
N ALA A 619 42.29 21.81 26.78
CA ALA A 619 43.70 21.59 26.46
C ALA A 619 44.52 22.90 26.52
N ILE A 620 43.96 23.98 25.96
CA ILE A 620 44.58 25.33 25.98
C ILE A 620 44.70 25.82 27.42
N ARG A 621 43.71 25.58 28.28
CA ARG A 621 43.76 25.86 29.72
C ARG A 621 44.94 25.17 30.40
N GLY A 622 45.15 23.89 30.13
CA GLY A 622 46.30 23.14 30.63
C GLY A 622 47.65 23.72 30.17
N ILE A 623 47.72 24.17 28.91
CA ILE A 623 48.91 24.84 28.35
C ILE A 623 49.17 26.17 29.07
N ILE A 624 48.15 27.03 29.19
CA ILE A 624 48.25 28.35 29.84
C ILE A 624 48.67 28.20 31.30
N GLN A 625 47.99 27.35 32.08
CA GLN A 625 48.35 27.11 33.49
C GLN A 625 49.79 26.63 33.66
N ASN A 626 50.28 25.77 32.77
CA ASN A 626 51.67 25.32 32.79
C ASN A 626 52.65 26.47 32.50
N GLN A 627 52.34 27.36 31.56
CA GLN A 627 53.19 28.51 31.26
C GLN A 627 53.17 29.56 32.39
N ILE A 628 52.02 29.80 33.01
CA ILE A 628 51.90 30.66 34.19
C ILE A 628 52.76 30.12 35.34
N ARG A 629 52.71 28.81 35.62
CA ARG A 629 53.56 28.17 36.64
C ARG A 629 55.07 28.32 36.35
N LYS A 630 55.45 28.35 35.06
CA LYS A 630 56.83 28.58 34.62
C LYS A 630 57.23 30.06 34.62
N LYS A 631 56.30 30.98 34.95
CA LYS A 631 56.49 32.44 34.87
C LYS A 631 56.97 32.89 33.48
N SER A 632 56.43 32.25 32.44
CA SER A 632 56.66 32.67 31.06
C SER A 632 56.01 34.03 30.80
N ASP A 633 56.58 34.83 29.89
CA ASP A 633 55.97 36.08 29.42
C ASP A 633 54.77 35.79 28.48
N LEU A 634 53.93 36.81 28.27
CA LEU A 634 52.74 36.69 27.42
C LEU A 634 53.08 36.26 25.99
N SER A 635 54.13 36.82 25.38
CA SER A 635 54.54 36.45 24.01
C SER A 635 54.87 34.96 23.89
N LYS A 636 55.49 34.35 24.91
CA LYS A 636 55.74 32.90 24.92
C LYS A 636 54.47 32.10 25.13
N ILE A 637 53.52 32.56 25.94
CA ILE A 637 52.20 31.92 26.08
C ILE A 637 51.51 31.85 24.71
N PHE A 638 51.39 32.98 24.01
CA PHE A 638 50.78 33.05 22.68
C PHE A 638 51.53 32.18 21.67
N LYS A 639 52.87 32.19 21.68
CA LYS A 639 53.68 31.36 20.78
C LYS A 639 53.42 29.87 20.97
N VAL A 640 53.33 29.41 22.23
CA VAL A 640 53.07 28.00 22.54
C VAL A 640 51.66 27.59 22.10
N ILE A 641 50.64 28.41 22.37
CA ILE A 641 49.26 28.12 21.95
C ILE A 641 49.16 28.13 20.42
N ASN A 642 49.71 29.13 19.76
CA ASN A 642 49.68 29.24 18.29
C ASN A 642 50.37 28.03 17.64
N SER A 643 51.53 27.62 18.15
CA SER A 643 52.25 26.45 17.63
C SER A 643 51.46 25.16 17.86
N PHE A 644 50.86 24.99 19.04
CA PHE A 644 49.99 23.85 19.34
C PHE A 644 48.82 23.75 18.36
N LEU A 645 48.12 24.85 18.10
CA LEU A 645 47.00 24.88 17.16
C LEU A 645 47.45 24.59 15.73
N ILE A 646 48.53 25.21 15.26
CA ILE A 646 49.06 24.98 13.89
C ILE A 646 49.52 23.54 13.70
N GLU A 647 50.30 22.99 14.65
CA GLU A 647 50.85 21.63 14.54
C GLU A 647 49.75 20.57 14.61
N ARG A 648 48.75 20.77 15.48
CA ARG A 648 47.71 19.76 15.72
C ARG A 648 46.53 19.85 14.74
N TYR A 649 46.11 21.06 14.39
CA TYR A 649 44.88 21.31 13.61
C TYR A 649 45.15 21.89 12.21
N ARG A 650 46.39 22.31 11.89
CA ARG A 650 46.80 22.74 10.55
C ARG A 650 45.88 23.80 9.91
N GLY A 651 45.35 24.71 10.73
CA GLY A 651 44.46 25.78 10.29
C GLY A 651 42.98 25.41 10.15
N SER A 652 42.56 24.19 10.55
CA SER A 652 41.13 23.83 10.58
C SER A 652 40.39 24.42 11.78
N GLU A 653 41.12 24.70 12.87
CA GLU A 653 40.62 25.33 14.09
C GLU A 653 41.50 26.54 14.42
N PHE A 654 40.88 27.64 14.79
CA PHE A 654 41.58 28.86 15.20
C PHE A 654 40.94 29.45 16.46
N MET A 655 41.65 30.35 17.13
CA MET A 655 41.18 30.96 18.36
C MET A 655 41.44 32.46 18.35
N THR A 656 40.40 33.27 18.61
CA THR A 656 40.58 34.66 19.00
C THR A 656 40.97 34.70 20.47
N PHE A 657 42.01 35.45 20.85
CA PHE A 657 42.47 35.43 22.24
C PHE A 657 43.05 36.77 22.65
N ILE A 658 42.59 37.30 23.79
CA ILE A 658 43.17 38.43 24.48
C ILE A 658 43.67 37.98 25.85
N CYS A 659 44.91 38.32 26.17
CA CYS A 659 45.46 38.04 27.49
C CYS A 659 46.44 39.12 27.90
N GLY A 660 46.34 39.56 29.15
CA GLY A 660 47.15 40.65 29.67
C GLY A 660 47.34 40.62 31.17
N GLU A 661 48.37 41.33 31.59
CA GLU A 661 48.79 41.50 32.97
C GLU A 661 48.52 42.95 33.40
N TYR A 662 47.60 43.12 34.35
CA TYR A 662 47.38 44.39 35.02
C TYR A 662 48.33 44.53 36.20
N ASN A 663 49.16 45.56 36.20
CA ASN A 663 50.07 45.88 37.29
C ASN A 663 49.58 47.10 38.07
N SER A 664 49.19 46.90 39.33
CA SER A 664 48.63 47.95 40.19
C SER A 664 49.64 49.03 40.60
N GLN A 665 50.94 48.71 40.66
CA GLN A 665 51.99 49.70 40.96
C GLN A 665 52.27 50.63 39.79
N LYS A 666 52.25 50.09 38.57
CA LYS A 666 52.50 50.84 37.34
C LYS A 666 51.23 51.43 36.71
N GLU A 667 50.05 51.13 37.27
CA GLU A 667 48.73 51.56 36.77
C GLU A 667 48.55 51.27 35.26
N THR A 668 49.03 50.10 34.83
CA THR A 668 49.08 49.73 33.40
C THR A 668 48.64 48.29 33.19
N PHE A 669 47.87 48.08 32.13
CA PHE A 669 47.52 46.77 31.60
C PHE A 669 48.37 46.49 30.37
N HIS A 670 49.29 45.54 30.50
CA HIS A 670 50.15 45.08 29.41
C HIS A 670 49.54 43.82 28.81
N TYR A 671 49.14 43.85 27.54
CA TYR A 671 48.34 42.77 26.95
C TYR A 671 48.73 42.47 25.52
N ILE A 672 48.25 41.33 25.03
CA ILE A 672 48.31 40.93 23.62
C ILE A 672 46.87 40.62 23.19
N ASN A 673 46.45 41.19 22.07
CA ASN A 673 45.18 40.85 21.41
C ASN A 673 45.48 40.15 20.08
N ALA A 674 45.08 38.88 19.97
CA ALA A 674 45.17 38.06 18.77
C ALA A 674 43.78 37.89 18.12
N GLY A 675 43.29 38.96 17.50
CA GLY A 675 42.07 38.96 16.70
C GLY A 675 40.77 38.90 17.52
N HIS A 676 40.84 39.11 18.83
CA HIS A 676 39.68 39.15 19.72
C HIS A 676 39.09 40.57 19.79
N SER A 677 37.86 40.68 20.32
CA SER A 677 37.16 41.94 20.54
C SER A 677 38.02 42.95 21.30
N SER A 678 37.90 44.22 20.91
CA SER A 678 38.74 45.29 21.46
C SER A 678 38.45 45.51 22.95
N PRO A 679 39.46 45.57 23.83
CA PRO A 679 39.24 45.86 25.23
C PRO A 679 38.65 47.27 25.38
N ILE A 680 37.64 47.39 26.25
CA ILE A 680 36.95 48.65 26.52
C ILE A 680 37.47 49.21 27.84
N CYS A 681 37.99 50.44 27.80
CA CYS A 681 38.36 51.19 29.00
C CYS A 681 37.30 52.26 29.25
N ILE A 682 36.58 52.16 30.37
CA ILE A 682 35.65 53.20 30.81
C ILE A 682 36.39 54.04 31.85
N ARG A 683 36.59 55.31 31.52
CA ARG A 683 37.20 56.28 32.42
C ARG A 683 36.24 56.61 33.56
N LYS A 684 36.77 57.08 34.69
CA LYS A 684 35.98 57.52 35.85
C LYS A 684 34.87 58.55 35.52
N ASP A 685 35.06 59.38 34.49
CA ASP A 685 34.08 60.37 34.01
C ASP A 685 33.01 59.79 33.06
N GLY A 686 33.03 58.48 32.83
CA GLY A 686 32.14 57.77 31.91
C GLY A 686 32.57 57.82 30.44
N LYS A 687 33.73 58.41 30.12
CA LYS A 687 34.28 58.36 28.76
C LYS A 687 34.73 56.95 28.41
N ILE A 688 34.23 56.43 27.30
CA ILE A 688 34.62 55.11 26.79
C ILE A 688 35.77 55.26 25.79
N GLU A 689 36.84 54.49 25.99
CA GLU A 689 37.97 54.36 25.09
C GLU A 689 38.08 52.93 24.58
N LEU A 690 37.93 52.76 23.27
CA LEU A 690 38.18 51.50 22.58
C LEU A 690 39.65 51.44 22.13
N ARG A 691 40.27 50.27 22.28
CA ARG A 691 41.66 50.04 21.85
C ARG A 691 41.65 49.07 20.68
N SER A 692 41.48 49.62 19.48
CA SER A 692 41.26 48.89 18.23
C SER A 692 42.48 48.13 17.70
N GLU A 693 43.63 48.23 18.37
CA GLU A 693 44.86 47.53 17.97
C GLU A 693 44.74 46.04 18.27
N THR A 694 44.81 45.22 17.22
CA THR A 694 44.78 43.75 17.31
C THR A 694 45.79 43.13 16.35
N GLN A 695 46.11 41.86 16.57
CA GLN A 695 47.04 41.07 15.79
C GLN A 695 46.36 39.82 15.24
N ARG A 696 47.09 38.99 14.51
CA ARG A 696 46.52 37.81 13.83
C ARG A 696 45.96 36.78 14.82
N VAL A 697 44.79 36.20 14.53
CA VAL A 697 44.23 35.08 15.31
C VAL A 697 45.21 33.91 15.45
N LEU A 698 45.08 33.15 16.53
CA LEU A 698 45.90 31.97 16.81
C LEU A 698 45.47 30.78 15.93
N GLY A 699 46.41 29.92 15.54
CA GLY A 699 46.15 28.67 14.81
C GLY A 699 46.23 28.76 13.29
N VAL A 700 46.33 29.97 12.73
CA VAL A 700 46.36 30.17 11.27
C VAL A 700 47.78 30.19 10.71
N LEU A 701 48.68 31.01 11.27
CA LEU A 701 50.07 31.14 10.83
C LEU A 701 50.98 31.47 12.01
N HIS A 702 52.23 31.03 11.95
CA HIS A 702 53.25 31.42 12.92
C HIS A 702 53.41 32.95 12.92
N THR A 703 53.12 33.56 14.06
CA THR A 703 53.07 35.02 14.24
C THR A 703 53.84 35.38 15.50
N GLU A 704 54.67 36.42 15.43
CA GLU A 704 55.28 37.03 16.60
C GLU A 704 54.37 38.12 17.15
N TYR A 705 53.86 37.91 18.36
CA TYR A 705 52.91 38.79 19.01
C TYR A 705 53.61 39.88 19.81
N LYS A 706 53.25 41.13 19.54
CA LYS A 706 53.74 42.34 20.21
C LYS A 706 52.87 42.70 21.40
N HIS A 707 53.49 43.29 22.42
CA HIS A 707 52.78 43.82 23.57
C HIS A 707 52.14 45.17 23.27
N LEU A 708 50.93 45.34 23.77
CA LEU A 708 50.17 46.57 23.81
C LEU A 708 50.02 47.02 25.28
N THR A 709 49.81 48.31 25.51
CA THR A 709 49.68 48.85 26.87
C THR A 709 48.55 49.85 26.97
N ILE A 710 47.76 49.74 28.04
CA ILE A 710 46.70 50.70 28.38
C ILE A 710 46.96 51.22 29.79
N PRO A 711 47.02 52.55 30.00
CA PRO A 711 47.02 53.10 31.36
C PRO A 711 45.61 52.99 31.96
N ILE A 712 45.53 52.40 33.16
CA ILE A 712 44.28 52.20 33.92
C ILE A 712 44.49 52.82 35.30
N TYR A 713 43.82 53.95 35.51
CA TYR A 713 43.94 54.73 36.73
C TYR A 713 42.84 54.35 37.73
N SER A 714 42.97 54.84 38.97
CA SER A 714 41.95 54.64 39.99
C SER A 714 40.59 55.22 39.56
N GLY A 715 39.54 54.40 39.65
CA GLY A 715 38.18 54.68 39.23
C GLY A 715 37.88 54.27 37.79
N ASP A 716 38.88 53.84 37.01
CA ASP A 716 38.67 53.33 35.66
C ASP A 716 38.25 51.85 35.69
N LYS A 717 37.43 51.46 34.70
CA LYS A 717 37.02 50.08 34.46
C LYS A 717 37.62 49.55 33.16
N LEU A 718 38.10 48.32 33.18
CA LEU A 718 38.50 47.57 31.98
C LEU A 718 37.53 46.42 31.75
N ILE A 719 37.06 46.29 30.52
CA ILE A 719 36.11 45.26 30.10
C ILE A 719 36.69 44.46 28.95
N LEU A 720 36.59 43.12 29.07
CA LEU A 720 36.85 42.13 28.03
C LEU A 720 35.54 41.35 27.80
N PHE A 721 35.20 41.06 26.56
CA PHE A 721 33.96 40.37 26.22
C PHE A 721 34.11 39.59 24.91
N THR A 722 33.36 38.49 24.77
CA THR A 722 33.24 37.76 23.51
C THR A 722 32.12 38.38 22.65
N ASP A 723 32.22 38.19 21.33
CA ASP A 723 31.23 38.64 20.36
C ASP A 723 29.82 38.11 20.64
N GLY A 724 29.65 36.98 21.33
CA GLY A 724 28.34 36.52 21.81
C GLY A 724 27.55 37.57 22.61
N VAL A 725 28.20 38.59 23.21
CA VAL A 725 27.54 39.74 23.84
C VAL A 725 26.87 40.66 22.82
N THR A 726 27.53 40.94 21.70
CA THR A 726 27.06 41.91 20.69
C THR A 726 26.33 41.24 19.54
N GLU A 727 26.65 39.99 19.21
CA GLU A 727 26.03 39.13 18.21
C GLU A 727 24.85 38.29 18.76
N THR A 728 24.18 38.78 19.80
CA THR A 728 22.91 38.21 20.27
C THR A 728 21.75 38.68 19.40
N PHE A 729 20.89 37.75 18.94
CA PHE A 729 19.72 38.04 18.11
C PHE A 729 18.40 37.92 18.89
N ASN A 730 17.44 38.82 18.62
CA ASN A 730 16.09 38.75 19.18
C ASN A 730 15.14 37.87 18.33
N ASP A 731 13.86 37.78 18.73
CA ASP A 731 12.83 37.01 18.01
C ASP A 731 12.62 37.46 16.56
N ASN A 732 12.86 38.75 16.26
CA ASN A 732 12.76 39.34 14.93
C ASN A 732 14.05 39.22 14.09
N GLU A 733 15.06 38.49 14.59
CA GLU A 733 16.40 38.36 13.97
C GLU A 733 17.19 39.68 13.91
N GLU A 734 16.88 40.64 14.79
CA GLU A 734 17.68 41.85 14.95
C GLU A 734 18.82 41.60 15.94
N ILE A 735 20.02 42.05 15.59
CA ILE A 735 21.24 41.94 16.40
C ILE A 735 21.25 43.00 17.52
N PHE A 736 21.76 42.65 18.70
CA PHE A 736 21.93 43.60 19.80
C PHE A 736 22.93 44.69 19.42
N GLY A 737 24.10 44.30 18.89
CA GLY A 737 25.07 45.19 18.25
C GLY A 737 25.94 46.02 19.21
N ASP A 738 27.08 46.46 18.70
CA ASP A 738 28.09 47.22 19.46
C ASP A 738 27.56 48.54 20.01
N GLU A 739 26.71 49.25 19.25
CA GLU A 739 26.19 50.56 19.66
C GLU A 739 25.32 50.46 20.92
N ASN A 740 24.44 49.46 20.99
CA ASN A 740 23.58 49.24 22.15
C ASN A 740 24.40 48.80 23.37
N PHE A 741 25.43 47.98 23.15
CA PHE A 741 26.34 47.56 24.21
C PHE A 741 27.14 48.74 24.77
N LEU A 742 27.74 49.57 23.92
CA LEU A 742 28.49 50.76 24.36
C LEU A 742 27.58 51.77 25.08
N ASN A 743 26.35 51.96 24.61
CA ASN A 743 25.37 52.82 25.29
C ASN A 743 24.97 52.27 26.66
N LEU A 744 24.78 50.95 26.78
CA LEU A 744 24.50 50.29 28.04
C LEU A 744 25.64 50.50 29.05
N LEU A 745 26.89 50.30 28.62
CA LEU A 745 28.07 50.53 29.44
C LEU A 745 28.22 52.00 29.86
N LYS A 746 28.01 52.93 28.92
CA LYS A 746 28.14 54.37 29.18
C LYS A 746 27.13 54.87 30.20
N ASN A 747 25.88 54.44 30.10
CA ASN A 747 24.82 54.88 31.01
C ASN A 747 24.97 54.31 32.43
N ASN A 748 25.68 53.18 32.56
CA ASN A 748 25.81 52.43 33.82
C ASN A 748 27.25 52.36 34.35
N HIS A 749 28.16 53.22 33.87
CA HIS A 749 29.57 53.25 34.26
C HIS A 749 29.81 53.43 35.77
N HIS A 750 28.83 53.97 36.50
CA HIS A 750 28.88 54.23 37.93
C HIS A 750 28.62 52.98 38.79
N LEU A 751 28.10 51.89 38.20
CA LEU A 751 27.84 50.64 38.91
C LEU A 751 29.14 49.93 39.30
N ASP A 752 29.07 49.07 40.31
CA ASP A 752 30.16 48.15 40.65
C ASP A 752 30.40 47.14 39.51
N PRO A 753 31.63 46.63 39.30
CA PRO A 753 31.89 45.64 38.24
C PRO A 753 30.97 44.43 38.23
N GLN A 754 30.61 43.87 39.40
CA GLN A 754 29.69 42.73 39.43
C GLN A 754 28.27 43.15 39.06
N ASP A 755 27.78 44.28 39.59
CA ASP A 755 26.45 44.81 39.26
C ASP A 755 26.33 45.16 37.77
N LEU A 756 27.40 45.70 37.17
CA LEU A 756 27.46 45.97 35.73
C LEU A 756 27.44 44.67 34.92
N SER A 757 28.17 43.64 35.35
CA SER A 757 28.18 42.32 34.71
C SER A 757 26.78 41.68 34.73
N ASP A 758 26.11 41.72 35.89
CA ASP A 758 24.77 41.17 36.06
C ASP A 758 23.72 41.95 35.24
N LEU A 759 23.87 43.27 35.15
CA LEU A 759 23.02 44.11 34.31
C LEU A 759 23.19 43.76 32.82
N VAL A 760 24.43 43.68 32.33
CA VAL A 760 24.73 43.30 30.94
C VAL A 760 24.10 41.95 30.63
N LEU A 761 24.32 40.95 31.49
CA LEU A 761 23.76 39.62 31.31
C LEU A 761 22.23 39.64 31.24
N LYS A 762 21.59 40.36 32.17
CA LYS A 762 20.13 40.48 32.22
C LYS A 762 19.58 41.16 30.96
N THR A 763 20.20 42.24 30.51
CA THR A 763 19.77 42.96 29.29
C THR A 763 19.87 42.07 28.05
N ILE A 764 20.94 41.29 27.91
CA ILE A 764 21.12 40.34 26.80
C ILE A 764 20.04 39.24 26.84
N GLN A 765 19.77 38.68 28.02
CA GLN A 765 18.72 37.65 28.18
C GLN A 765 17.32 38.20 27.87
N GLU A 766 17.02 39.42 28.30
CA GLU A 766 15.74 40.09 28.00
C GLU A 766 15.61 40.41 26.50
N PHE A 767 16.69 40.87 25.85
CA PHE A 767 16.71 41.14 24.41
C PHE A 767 16.52 39.87 23.57
N ARG A 768 17.17 38.77 23.96
CA ARG A 768 17.08 37.46 23.27
C ARG A 768 15.70 36.81 23.39
N GLY A 769 14.99 37.05 24.49
CA GLY A 769 13.67 36.46 24.73
C GLY A 769 13.73 34.94 24.96
N LYS A 770 12.99 34.16 24.16
CA LYS A 770 12.87 32.70 24.31
C LYS A 770 13.82 31.89 23.43
N LYS A 771 14.61 32.53 22.57
CA LYS A 771 15.60 31.83 21.73
C LYS A 771 16.74 31.27 22.59
N ASP A 772 17.25 30.12 22.17
CA ASP A 772 18.51 29.58 22.69
C ASP A 772 19.67 30.53 22.30
N PRO A 773 20.76 30.60 23.09
CA PRO A 773 21.94 31.40 22.72
C PRO A 773 22.50 30.92 21.37
N SER A 774 22.79 31.85 20.47
CA SER A 774 23.40 31.57 19.16
C SER A 774 24.89 31.24 19.28
N ASP A 775 25.56 31.82 20.29
CA ASP A 775 26.97 31.61 20.59
C ASP A 775 27.24 31.67 22.10
N ASP A 776 28.45 31.28 22.50
CA ASP A 776 28.94 31.37 23.87
C ASP A 776 29.12 32.84 24.28
N ILE A 777 28.73 33.19 25.52
CA ILE A 777 28.72 34.58 25.98
C ILE A 777 29.58 34.71 27.23
N SER A 778 30.70 35.43 27.11
CA SER A 778 31.62 35.65 28.22
C SER A 778 31.97 37.13 28.38
N PHE A 779 32.09 37.56 29.62
CA PHE A 779 32.31 38.95 30.00
C PHE A 779 33.18 39.03 31.25
N ILE A 780 34.13 39.96 31.26
CA ILE A 780 34.99 40.30 32.39
C ILE A 780 34.98 41.82 32.54
N CYS A 781 34.75 42.33 33.75
CA CYS A 781 34.93 43.71 34.13
C CYS A 781 35.80 43.80 35.38
N ILE A 782 36.83 44.66 35.34
CA ILE A 782 37.60 45.03 36.52
C ILE A 782 37.51 46.53 36.78
N GLU A 783 37.48 46.94 38.04
CA GLU A 783 37.62 48.34 38.47
C GLU A 783 38.79 48.48 39.43
N VAL A 784 39.64 49.47 39.18
CA VAL A 784 40.81 49.77 40.02
C VAL A 784 40.46 50.84 41.04
N ASN A 785 40.73 50.62 42.32
CA ASN A 785 40.51 51.58 43.41
C ASN A 785 41.74 51.68 44.33
N LYS A 786 42.43 52.82 44.30
CA LYS A 786 43.65 53.08 45.10
C LYS A 786 43.41 53.22 46.62
N ASN A 787 42.15 53.44 47.03
CA ASN A 787 41.77 53.77 48.43
C ASN A 787 41.23 52.58 49.25
N TYR A 788 41.34 51.34 48.76
CA TYR A 788 41.04 50.15 49.57
C TYR A 788 42.22 49.85 50.51
N ASP A 789 42.43 50.71 51.51
CA ASP A 789 42.78 50.33 52.88
C ASP A 789 42.97 51.53 53.81
N SER A 790 42.05 51.67 54.76
CA SER A 790 42.33 52.16 56.12
C SER A 790 41.16 51.85 57.06
N ASN A 791 40.69 50.59 57.11
CA ASN A 791 40.04 49.93 58.27
C ASN A 791 39.45 48.57 57.87
N GLN A 792 40.25 47.50 57.97
CA GLN A 792 39.81 46.17 58.41
C GLN A 792 40.98 45.40 59.00
#